data_AF-A0A139X7R2-F1
#
_entry.id   AF-A0A139X7R2-F1
#
_cell.length_a   1.000
_cell.length_b   1.000
_cell.length_c   1.000
_cell.angle_alpha   90.00
_cell.angle_beta   90.00
_cell.angle_gamma   90.00
#
_symmetry.space_group_name_H-M   'P 1'
#
loop_
_entity.id
_entity.type
_entity.pdbx_description
1 polymer ?
#
loop_
_entity_poly.entity_id
_entity_poly.type
_entity_poly.pdbx_seq_one_letter_code
_entity_poly.pdbx_strand_id
1 'polypeptide(L)'
;MEISRAFSTVSESVSYFFRRPGIGYYIPLYQREYSWDEENIEQLMDDICSGVKDLLDSADTLHFMGTIILVTENDVENNVKPQDPRALPTRIDNVIDGQQRLSTITLLACCLYRRICEITKQLPERDEMEELQEASNTYLNTLLDVFSVDLMRGKPNRKPILIRGSIDGWTLSGDDNKHYKSDVSSFLASFICAIYLNPNQYPDPRKNSLVADNLKAMKFWLDKIENAHKLSTEDFPPAWDILEKVNQVDLWSYQRPDLVNLIQHRNTPMTDEQEKVCSLVQLFAFCYFLLERCCLTLIQPVSQVRAFDMFQSLNATGTPLTALETFKPLVVNYVDSKGNGFQGSKSEEYFTQVEKLMSTLRSASSKNKRTNEYLNLFALAYDGKKLSKQFSAQRNWLIDEYIKEDKISFREEFVRRMSDTANYCSKLIYSSNKKNLYSALTEIQNVAEPERKEAILCLLYLQDAGHKMANTILSRFYALILRNEPNSEREFVFTCKTVAAFFTIWRSALPNTGLDDVYRDLLHEKMSWKKGNAELTVENLRKYFRKKLDDKGIGNKDDWKKKAVQYLRYDNAKQVCRFVLFVTSHDTIPDPSALGLMKNGMLHSSPYLEPSKWDDENFKHIEHVAPKSQTRNSIWDKALYENDDYEQIGNLTLLPKEINSSASNKGWIEKWIYYRHLAETDPDILKKLKKEAEKHGVNLCEDTIKLLQKTSHKHHIVPIVQLGASGKWDKAFVEKRTERICDILWDRMYDWLT
;
A
#
# COMPACT_ATOMS: atom_id res chain seq x y z
N MET A 1 -2.29 53.41 4.16
CA MET A 1 -2.56 52.04 4.67
C MET A 1 -1.27 51.53 5.26
N GLU A 2 -1.20 51.28 6.56
CA GLU A 2 0.02 50.71 7.17
C GLU A 2 0.23 49.29 6.66
N ILE A 3 1.42 48.98 6.13
CA ILE A 3 1.78 47.65 5.60
C ILE A 3 1.59 46.58 6.68
N SER A 4 1.86 46.93 7.95
CA SER A 4 1.67 46.07 9.12
C SER A 4 0.23 45.60 9.33
N ARG A 5 -0.77 46.25 8.71
CA ARG A 5 -2.18 45.85 8.78
C ARG A 5 -2.66 45.15 7.50
N ALA A 6 -1.77 44.80 6.56
CA ALA A 6 -2.20 44.17 5.31
C ALA A 6 -2.76 42.74 5.52
N PHE A 7 -2.18 42.00 6.46
CA PHE A 7 -2.62 40.69 6.91
C PHE A 7 -2.00 40.37 8.28
N SER A 8 -2.56 39.41 9.00
CA SER A 8 -1.96 38.83 10.21
C SER A 8 -1.63 37.36 9.99
N THR A 9 -0.62 36.87 10.70
CA THR A 9 -0.18 35.47 10.65
C THR A 9 -0.03 34.92 12.06
N VAL A 10 -0.65 33.76 12.34
CA VAL A 10 -0.54 33.06 13.62
C VAL A 10 -0.38 31.57 13.36
N SER A 11 0.45 30.89 14.16
CA SER A 11 0.54 29.43 14.16
C SER A 11 -0.16 28.87 15.38
N GLU A 12 -1.05 27.91 15.17
CA GLU A 12 -1.95 27.38 16.22
C GLU A 12 -2.14 25.88 16.07
N SER A 13 -2.51 25.20 17.16
CA SER A 13 -2.87 23.77 17.12
C SER A 13 -4.21 23.57 16.39
N VAL A 14 -4.44 22.37 15.89
CA VAL A 14 -5.74 22.00 15.26
C VAL A 14 -6.90 22.21 16.23
N SER A 15 -6.73 21.80 17.50
CA SER A 15 -7.68 22.00 18.59
C SER A 15 -8.03 23.47 18.76
N TYR A 16 -7.02 24.34 18.88
CA TYR A 16 -7.23 25.77 19.07
C TYR A 16 -7.90 26.43 17.86
N PHE A 17 -7.55 26.01 16.64
CA PHE A 17 -8.16 26.53 15.41
C PHE A 17 -9.68 26.29 15.38
N PHE A 18 -10.13 25.05 15.61
CA PHE A 18 -11.54 24.69 15.47
C PHE A 18 -12.41 25.05 16.68
N ARG A 19 -11.85 25.09 17.90
CA ARG A 19 -12.62 25.35 19.14
C ARG A 19 -12.96 26.82 19.39
N ARG A 20 -12.73 27.70 18.42
CA ARG A 20 -13.08 29.11 18.55
C ARG A 20 -14.60 29.28 18.57
N PRO A 21 -15.19 29.85 19.64
CA PRO A 21 -16.63 29.83 19.82
C PRO A 21 -17.35 30.65 18.75
N GLY A 22 -18.40 30.07 18.17
CA GLY A 22 -19.34 30.76 17.28
C GLY A 22 -18.81 31.05 15.86
N ILE A 23 -17.66 30.51 15.46
CA ILE A 23 -17.12 30.65 14.10
C ILE A 23 -17.65 29.51 13.22
N GLY A 24 -18.21 29.86 12.05
CA GLY A 24 -18.46 28.93 10.96
C GLY A 24 -17.54 29.20 9.77
N TYR A 25 -17.07 28.15 9.11
CA TYR A 25 -16.24 28.24 7.92
C TYR A 25 -17.08 28.09 6.65
N TYR A 26 -16.96 29.05 5.75
CA TYR A 26 -17.69 29.06 4.49
C TYR A 26 -16.71 28.86 3.34
N ILE A 27 -16.87 27.79 2.55
CA ILE A 27 -16.09 27.57 1.34
C ILE A 27 -16.81 28.27 0.19
N PRO A 28 -16.26 29.36 -0.39
CA PRO A 28 -16.93 30.09 -1.46
C PRO A 28 -17.12 29.25 -2.73
N LEU A 29 -18.16 29.52 -3.52
CA LEU A 29 -18.51 28.70 -4.69
C LEU A 29 -17.38 28.57 -5.73
N TYR A 30 -16.57 29.61 -5.92
CA TYR A 30 -15.47 29.61 -6.89
C TYR A 30 -14.34 28.64 -6.53
N GLN A 31 -14.33 28.12 -5.30
CA GLN A 31 -13.40 27.07 -4.91
C GLN A 31 -13.78 25.72 -5.51
N ARG A 32 -12.80 24.85 -5.73
CA ARG A 32 -13.07 23.46 -6.18
C ARG A 32 -13.88 22.67 -5.16
N GLU A 33 -14.50 21.57 -5.58
CA GLU A 33 -15.16 20.64 -4.66
C GLU A 33 -14.15 19.84 -3.84
N TYR A 34 -14.62 19.05 -2.86
CA TYR A 34 -13.75 18.12 -2.14
C TYR A 34 -13.13 17.13 -3.13
N SER A 35 -11.80 17.02 -3.11
CA SER A 35 -11.05 16.31 -4.16
C SER A 35 -9.82 15.59 -3.63
N TRP A 36 -9.65 15.46 -2.31
CA TRP A 36 -8.65 14.55 -1.75
C TRP A 36 -9.10 13.12 -1.99
N ASP A 37 -8.18 12.29 -2.45
CA ASP A 37 -8.36 10.86 -2.69
C ASP A 37 -7.64 10.03 -1.62
N GLU A 38 -7.69 8.71 -1.77
CA GLU A 38 -7.09 7.75 -0.85
C GLU A 38 -5.60 8.00 -0.61
N GLU A 39 -4.81 8.41 -1.61
CA GLU A 39 -3.37 8.70 -1.44
C GLU A 39 -3.15 9.88 -0.47
N ASN A 40 -4.01 10.91 -0.53
CA ASN A 40 -3.95 12.03 0.40
C ASN A 40 -4.32 11.61 1.83
N ILE A 41 -5.30 10.70 1.99
CA ILE A 41 -5.70 10.17 3.29
C ILE A 41 -4.59 9.30 3.88
N GLU A 42 -4.02 8.39 3.08
CA GLU A 42 -2.89 7.57 3.50
C GLU A 42 -1.71 8.42 3.98
N GLN A 43 -1.40 9.50 3.27
CA GLN A 43 -0.34 10.42 3.68
C GLN A 43 -0.66 11.07 5.02
N LEU A 44 -1.87 11.63 5.19
CA LEU A 44 -2.28 12.26 6.45
C LEU A 44 -2.21 11.28 7.64
N MET A 45 -2.73 10.06 7.45
CA MET A 45 -2.74 9.04 8.51
C MET A 45 -1.32 8.58 8.85
N ASP A 46 -0.47 8.32 7.85
CA ASP A 46 0.94 7.97 8.03
C ASP A 46 1.71 9.09 8.74
N ASP A 47 1.38 10.35 8.43
CA ASP A 47 2.01 11.52 9.02
C ASP A 47 1.71 11.65 10.52
N ILE A 48 0.45 11.48 10.91
CA ILE A 48 0.04 11.49 12.32
C ILE A 48 0.61 10.27 13.06
N CYS A 49 0.55 9.07 12.45
CA CYS A 49 1.10 7.86 13.07
C CYS A 49 2.62 7.93 13.26
N SER A 50 3.35 8.46 12.28
CA SER A 50 4.79 8.70 12.41
C SER A 50 5.06 9.75 13.50
N GLY A 51 4.27 10.81 13.54
CA GLY A 51 4.37 11.84 14.57
C GLY A 51 4.18 11.30 16.00
N VAL A 52 3.22 10.40 16.22
CA VAL A 52 3.06 9.73 17.53
C VAL A 52 4.28 8.91 17.90
N LYS A 53 4.93 8.23 16.94
CA LYS A 53 6.17 7.47 17.21
C LYS A 53 7.32 8.41 17.55
N ASP A 54 7.50 9.47 16.77
CA ASP A 54 8.54 10.46 17.02
C ASP A 54 8.33 11.17 18.37
N LEU A 55 7.08 11.36 18.78
CA LEU A 55 6.72 11.88 20.11
C LEU A 55 7.24 11.01 21.26
N LEU A 56 7.34 9.68 21.06
CA LEU A 56 7.91 8.77 22.06
C LEU A 56 9.40 9.06 22.31
N ASP A 57 10.12 9.51 21.30
CA ASP A 57 11.55 9.77 21.40
C ASP A 57 11.88 11.25 21.64
N SER A 58 10.97 12.17 21.28
CA SER A 58 11.11 13.62 21.44
C SER A 58 9.78 14.29 21.79
N ALA A 59 9.69 14.84 22.99
CA ALA A 59 8.51 15.57 23.49
C ALA A 59 8.21 16.89 22.73
N ASP A 60 9.20 17.42 22.00
CA ASP A 60 9.09 18.64 21.19
C ASP A 60 8.61 18.37 19.76
N THR A 61 8.25 17.12 19.45
CA THR A 61 7.75 16.73 18.13
C THR A 61 6.47 17.49 17.80
N LEU A 62 6.48 18.17 16.65
CA LEU A 62 5.34 18.87 16.07
C LEU A 62 5.22 18.51 14.59
N HIS A 63 4.00 18.49 14.08
CA HIS A 63 3.74 18.28 12.66
C HIS A 63 3.08 19.50 12.03
N PHE A 64 3.73 20.07 11.00
CA PHE A 64 3.17 21.20 10.28
C PHE A 64 2.15 20.75 9.24
N MET A 65 0.89 21.05 9.51
CA MET A 65 -0.24 20.69 8.64
C MET A 65 -0.36 21.61 7.44
N GLY A 66 0.35 22.73 7.36
CA GLY A 66 0.27 23.67 6.25
C GLY A 66 -0.44 24.98 6.58
N THR A 67 -0.66 25.78 5.54
CA THR A 67 -1.25 27.13 5.65
C THR A 67 -2.75 27.10 5.38
N ILE A 68 -3.51 27.92 6.10
CA ILE A 68 -4.93 28.22 5.88
C ILE A 68 -5.08 29.72 5.67
N ILE A 69 -5.77 30.14 4.61
CA ILE A 69 -6.06 31.56 4.34
C ILE A 69 -7.54 31.80 4.59
N LEU A 70 -7.85 32.64 5.59
CA LEU A 70 -9.22 32.99 5.97
C LEU A 70 -9.48 34.47 5.77
N VAL A 71 -10.69 34.82 5.31
CA VAL A 71 -11.17 36.20 5.22
C VAL A 71 -12.51 36.29 5.93
N THR A 72 -12.62 37.16 6.93
CA THR A 72 -13.89 37.37 7.62
C THR A 72 -14.94 37.96 6.68
N GLU A 73 -16.11 37.34 6.66
CA GLU A 73 -17.25 37.80 5.89
C GLU A 73 -17.93 38.97 6.61
N ASN A 74 -17.89 40.14 5.98
CA ASN A 74 -18.47 41.36 6.54
C ASN A 74 -19.88 41.65 6.00
N ASP A 75 -20.27 41.03 4.87
CA ASP A 75 -21.58 41.18 4.25
C ASP A 75 -22.27 39.80 4.11
N VAL A 76 -22.56 39.21 5.27
CA VAL A 76 -23.21 37.89 5.37
C VAL A 76 -24.58 37.87 4.68
N GLU A 77 -25.31 38.99 4.72
CA GLU A 77 -26.65 39.08 4.13
C GLU A 77 -26.63 38.86 2.61
N ASN A 78 -25.62 39.41 1.91
CA ASN A 78 -25.52 39.29 0.46
C ASN A 78 -24.64 38.12 0.01
N ASN A 79 -23.56 37.81 0.74
CA ASN A 79 -22.54 36.87 0.28
C ASN A 79 -22.77 35.40 0.71
N VAL A 80 -23.57 35.18 1.76
CA VAL A 80 -23.88 33.83 2.26
C VAL A 80 -25.27 33.41 1.81
N LYS A 81 -25.34 32.56 0.79
CA LYS A 81 -26.58 31.99 0.26
C LYS A 81 -26.37 30.52 -0.10
N PRO A 82 -27.41 29.66 0.03
CA PRO A 82 -28.67 29.90 0.75
C PRO A 82 -28.43 30.14 2.25
N GLN A 83 -29.36 30.82 2.93
CA GLN A 83 -29.26 31.05 4.37
C GLN A 83 -30.62 30.98 5.05
N ASP A 84 -30.66 30.42 6.26
CA ASP A 84 -31.67 30.71 7.26
C ASP A 84 -31.07 31.76 8.22
N PRO A 85 -31.53 33.03 8.20
CA PRO A 85 -30.97 34.08 9.05
C PRO A 85 -30.96 33.75 10.54
N ARG A 86 -31.86 32.86 10.98
CA ARG A 86 -31.95 32.41 12.38
C ARG A 86 -30.84 31.43 12.73
N ALA A 87 -30.16 30.83 11.75
CA ALA A 87 -29.17 29.77 11.93
C ALA A 87 -27.73 30.21 11.62
N LEU A 88 -27.49 31.51 11.47
CA LEU A 88 -26.15 32.02 11.19
C LEU A 88 -25.24 31.90 12.43
N PRO A 89 -23.99 31.41 12.25
CA PRO A 89 -22.92 31.54 13.25
C PRO A 89 -22.67 33.01 13.62
N THR A 90 -22.01 33.23 14.76
CA THR A 90 -21.68 34.59 15.24
C THR A 90 -20.66 35.28 14.34
N ARG A 91 -19.75 34.48 13.76
CA ARG A 91 -18.76 34.93 12.77
C ARG A 91 -18.65 33.90 11.67
N ILE A 92 -18.53 34.37 10.43
CA ILE A 92 -18.30 33.51 9.27
C ILE A 92 -16.97 33.90 8.64
N ASP A 93 -16.07 32.93 8.49
CA ASP A 93 -14.79 33.13 7.81
C ASP A 93 -14.80 32.35 6.48
N ASN A 94 -14.56 33.07 5.39
CA ASN A 94 -14.40 32.51 4.05
C ASN A 94 -13.05 31.78 3.94
N VAL A 95 -13.09 30.51 3.57
CA VAL A 95 -11.89 29.68 3.36
C VAL A 95 -11.37 29.91 1.94
N ILE A 96 -10.30 30.68 1.81
CA ILE A 96 -9.66 30.99 0.53
C ILE A 96 -8.61 29.94 0.16
N ASP A 97 -7.95 29.34 1.15
CA ASP A 97 -7.03 28.21 0.96
C ASP A 97 -7.08 27.25 2.16
N GLY A 98 -6.76 25.98 1.91
CA GLY A 98 -6.74 24.93 2.93
C GLY A 98 -8.06 24.15 3.10
N GLN A 99 -9.06 24.40 2.25
CA GLN A 99 -10.38 23.78 2.34
C GLN A 99 -10.38 22.24 2.39
N GLN A 100 -9.48 21.59 1.64
CA GLN A 100 -9.43 20.13 1.52
C GLN A 100 -8.96 19.51 2.83
N ARG A 101 -8.00 20.19 3.47
CA ARG A 101 -7.43 19.83 4.74
C ARG A 101 -8.44 20.00 5.87
N LEU A 102 -9.11 21.16 5.94
CA LEU A 102 -10.14 21.41 6.94
C LEU A 102 -11.28 20.40 6.83
N SER A 103 -11.76 20.15 5.61
CA SER A 103 -12.81 19.14 5.35
C SER A 103 -12.36 17.77 5.83
N THR A 104 -11.15 17.32 5.48
CA THR A 104 -10.64 16.01 5.86
C THR A 104 -10.45 15.87 7.37
N ILE A 105 -9.94 16.91 8.06
CA ILE A 105 -9.81 16.89 9.53
C ILE A 105 -11.19 16.75 10.18
N THR A 106 -12.22 17.45 9.68
CA THR A 106 -13.58 17.32 10.24
C THR A 106 -14.17 15.92 10.02
N LEU A 107 -13.90 15.29 8.88
CA LEU A 107 -14.33 13.90 8.60
C LEU A 107 -13.59 12.89 9.50
N LEU A 108 -12.27 13.07 9.67
CA LEU A 108 -11.46 12.24 10.56
C LEU A 108 -11.92 12.36 12.01
N ALA A 109 -12.29 13.57 12.45
CA ALA A 109 -12.85 13.80 13.78
C ALA A 109 -14.17 13.04 13.99
N CYS A 110 -15.04 12.94 12.99
CA CYS A 110 -16.24 12.08 13.07
C CYS A 110 -15.88 10.59 13.22
N CYS A 111 -14.88 10.10 12.47
CA CYS A 111 -14.40 8.72 12.60
C CYS A 111 -13.86 8.42 14.00
N LEU A 112 -13.01 9.31 14.53
CA LEU A 112 -12.46 9.20 15.88
C LEU A 112 -13.56 9.25 16.94
N TYR A 113 -14.51 10.19 16.81
CA TYR A 113 -15.65 10.31 17.71
C TYR A 113 -16.44 9.00 17.77
N ARG A 114 -16.77 8.44 16.60
CA ARG A 114 -17.49 7.17 16.49
C ARG A 114 -16.75 6.04 17.19
N ARG A 115 -15.45 5.84 16.90
CA ARG A 115 -14.65 4.75 17.48
C ARG A 115 -14.52 4.88 19.00
N ILE A 116 -14.15 6.06 19.49
CA ILE A 116 -14.01 6.30 20.95
C ILE A 116 -15.35 6.05 21.64
N CYS A 117 -16.46 6.54 21.09
CA CYS A 117 -17.79 6.32 21.65
C CYS A 117 -18.20 4.84 21.66
N GLU A 118 -17.94 4.11 20.58
CA GLU A 118 -18.24 2.67 20.46
C GLU A 118 -17.47 1.83 21.50
N ILE A 119 -16.19 2.13 21.74
CA ILE A 119 -15.37 1.40 22.73
C ILE A 119 -15.75 1.81 24.16
N THR A 120 -15.95 3.10 24.42
CA THR A 120 -16.29 3.62 25.75
C THR A 120 -17.58 3.04 26.29
N LYS A 121 -18.61 2.84 25.43
CA LYS A 121 -19.88 2.21 25.80
C LYS A 121 -19.76 0.75 26.23
N GLN A 122 -18.66 0.09 25.89
CA GLN A 122 -18.41 -1.31 26.21
C GLN A 122 -17.57 -1.46 27.48
N LEU A 123 -17.17 -0.36 28.13
CA LEU A 123 -16.46 -0.38 29.41
C LEU A 123 -17.44 -0.77 30.53
N PRO A 124 -17.01 -1.60 31.50
CA PRO A 124 -17.85 -1.95 32.64
C PRO A 124 -18.00 -0.77 33.60
N GLU A 125 -19.11 -0.74 34.35
CA GLU A 125 -19.34 0.25 35.41
C GLU A 125 -18.54 -0.12 36.66
N ARG A 126 -17.33 0.46 36.81
CA ARG A 126 -16.42 0.35 37.97
C ARG A 126 -15.62 1.64 38.11
N ASP A 127 -15.20 2.00 39.32
CA ASP A 127 -14.48 3.25 39.65
C ASP A 127 -13.28 3.53 38.70
N GLU A 128 -12.40 2.56 38.48
CA GLU A 128 -11.24 2.69 37.57
C GLU A 128 -11.64 2.97 36.10
N MET A 129 -12.82 2.50 35.69
CA MET A 129 -13.33 2.66 34.32
C MET A 129 -14.14 3.95 34.17
N GLU A 130 -14.76 4.46 35.23
CA GLU A 130 -15.41 5.79 35.24
C GLU A 130 -14.40 6.88 34.89
N GLU A 131 -13.20 6.75 35.44
CA GLU A 131 -12.04 7.58 35.11
C GLU A 131 -11.71 7.58 33.61
N LEU A 132 -11.69 6.40 32.98
CA LEU A 132 -11.46 6.28 31.55
C LEU A 132 -12.64 6.83 30.72
N GLN A 133 -13.87 6.64 31.19
CA GLN A 133 -15.07 7.22 30.56
C GLN A 133 -15.05 8.75 30.59
N GLU A 134 -14.57 9.36 31.69
CA GLU A 134 -14.37 10.81 31.81
C GLU A 134 -13.37 11.32 30.77
N ALA A 135 -12.23 10.65 30.62
CA ALA A 135 -11.22 10.97 29.61
C ALA A 135 -11.81 10.85 28.19
N SER A 136 -12.53 9.76 27.90
CA SER A 136 -13.24 9.58 26.63
C SER A 136 -14.22 10.72 26.36
N ASN A 137 -15.05 11.11 27.34
CA ASN A 137 -16.01 12.20 27.18
C ASN A 137 -15.34 13.54 26.89
N THR A 138 -14.17 13.80 27.47
CA THR A 138 -13.37 14.99 27.18
C THR A 138 -12.93 15.04 25.72
N TYR A 139 -12.42 13.91 25.19
CA TYR A 139 -12.08 13.81 23.76
C TYR A 139 -13.31 13.91 22.86
N LEU A 140 -14.42 13.25 23.21
CA LEU A 140 -15.66 13.30 22.43
C LEU A 140 -16.18 14.75 22.31
N ASN A 141 -16.18 15.51 23.40
CA ASN A 141 -16.55 16.94 23.38
C ASN A 141 -15.60 17.77 22.51
N THR A 142 -14.30 17.53 22.65
CA THR A 142 -13.27 18.22 21.85
C THR A 142 -13.44 17.92 20.35
N LEU A 143 -13.66 16.66 19.98
CA LEU A 143 -13.89 16.24 18.60
C LEU A 143 -15.21 16.79 18.05
N LEU A 144 -16.26 16.87 18.88
CA LEU A 144 -17.53 17.48 18.50
C LEU A 144 -17.36 18.95 18.11
N ASP A 145 -16.51 19.70 18.83
CA ASP A 145 -16.15 21.08 18.45
C ASP A 145 -15.32 21.15 17.15
N VAL A 146 -14.58 20.09 16.79
CA VAL A 146 -13.80 20.06 15.53
C VAL A 146 -14.68 20.01 14.29
N PHE A 147 -15.81 19.30 14.35
CA PHE A 147 -16.69 19.13 13.18
C PHE A 147 -18.03 19.88 13.28
N SER A 148 -18.30 20.57 14.39
CA SER A 148 -19.55 21.33 14.58
C SER A 148 -19.36 22.70 15.23
N VAL A 149 -20.25 23.63 14.88
CA VAL A 149 -20.41 24.92 15.56
C VAL A 149 -21.70 24.90 16.38
N ASP A 150 -21.63 25.29 17.65
CA ASP A 150 -22.82 25.44 18.50
C ASP A 150 -23.46 26.81 18.29
N LEU A 151 -24.70 26.83 17.79
CA LEU A 151 -25.47 28.06 17.62
C LEU A 151 -26.20 28.49 18.90
N MET A 152 -26.17 27.65 19.94
CA MET A 152 -26.94 27.76 21.19
C MET A 152 -28.46 27.78 20.97
N ARG A 153 -28.91 27.45 19.76
CA ARG A 153 -30.32 27.49 19.33
C ARG A 153 -30.55 26.55 18.15
N GLY A 154 -31.81 26.20 17.94
CA GLY A 154 -32.21 25.24 16.89
C GLY A 154 -32.14 23.80 17.36
N LYS A 155 -32.51 22.88 16.45
CA LYS A 155 -32.53 21.44 16.70
C LYS A 155 -31.90 20.71 15.51
N PRO A 156 -30.77 19.98 15.69
CA PRO A 156 -29.84 20.10 16.82
C PRO A 156 -29.32 21.54 17.00
N ASN A 157 -28.83 21.92 18.18
CA ASN A 157 -28.21 23.23 18.41
C ASN A 157 -26.86 23.39 17.69
N ARG A 158 -26.15 22.28 17.54
CA ARG A 158 -24.91 22.18 16.78
C ARG A 158 -25.18 21.94 15.31
N LYS A 159 -24.40 22.60 14.45
CA LYS A 159 -24.46 22.50 12.98
C LYS A 159 -23.09 22.23 12.39
N PRO A 160 -22.98 21.78 11.12
CA PRO A 160 -21.69 21.60 10.48
C PRO A 160 -20.82 22.85 10.61
N ILE A 161 -19.59 22.68 11.07
CA ILE A 161 -18.66 23.81 11.22
C ILE A 161 -18.24 24.40 9.88
N LEU A 162 -18.29 23.58 8.82
CA LEU A 162 -17.84 23.90 7.47
C LEU A 162 -18.96 23.62 6.47
N ILE A 163 -19.30 24.62 5.65
CA ILE A 163 -20.31 24.50 4.59
C ILE A 163 -19.79 25.08 3.27
N ARG A 164 -20.41 24.67 2.15
CA ARG A 164 -20.06 25.16 0.81
C ARG A 164 -21.09 26.13 0.27
N GLY A 165 -20.62 27.29 -0.17
CA GLY A 165 -21.44 28.37 -0.70
C GLY A 165 -22.27 27.99 -1.92
N SER A 166 -23.40 28.68 -2.07
CA SER A 166 -24.42 28.53 -3.11
C SER A 166 -25.19 27.21 -3.10
N ILE A 167 -24.72 26.18 -2.41
CA ILE A 167 -25.38 24.88 -2.34
C ILE A 167 -25.74 24.47 -0.91
N ASP A 168 -24.99 24.92 0.09
CA ASP A 168 -25.24 24.66 1.50
C ASP A 168 -25.64 25.94 2.24
N GLY A 169 -26.39 25.78 3.32
CA GLY A 169 -26.72 26.85 4.25
C GLY A 169 -27.01 26.30 5.63
N TRP A 170 -26.62 27.02 6.68
CA TRP A 170 -27.05 26.66 8.03
C TRP A 170 -28.56 26.80 8.15
N THR A 171 -29.19 25.87 8.89
CA THR A 171 -30.64 25.83 9.10
C THR A 171 -30.97 25.78 10.59
N LEU A 172 -32.09 26.35 11.05
CA LEU A 172 -32.40 26.33 12.50
C LEU A 172 -33.01 24.99 12.91
N SER A 173 -33.97 24.51 12.12
CA SER A 173 -34.70 23.24 12.29
C SER A 173 -35.30 22.77 10.96
N GLY A 174 -34.72 23.19 9.82
CA GLY A 174 -35.15 22.78 8.50
C GLY A 174 -34.63 21.40 8.13
N ASP A 175 -35.13 20.86 7.01
CA ASP A 175 -34.68 19.59 6.46
C ASP A 175 -33.20 19.67 6.04
N ASP A 176 -32.34 18.91 6.73
CA ASP A 176 -30.90 18.86 6.48
C ASP A 176 -30.60 18.51 5.01
N ASN A 177 -31.40 17.64 4.36
CA ASN A 177 -31.17 17.27 2.96
C ASN A 177 -31.38 18.43 1.97
N LYS A 178 -32.18 19.44 2.35
CA LYS A 178 -32.41 20.64 1.53
C LYS A 178 -31.31 21.69 1.73
N HIS A 179 -30.68 21.68 2.90
CA HIS A 179 -29.73 22.71 3.35
C HIS A 179 -28.27 22.29 3.27
N TYR A 180 -27.97 20.99 3.28
CA TYR A 180 -26.61 20.45 3.22
C TYR A 180 -26.50 19.50 2.02
N LYS A 181 -26.11 20.06 0.88
CA LYS A 181 -26.06 19.36 -0.42
C LYS A 181 -24.66 18.93 -0.80
N SER A 182 -23.62 19.63 -0.37
CA SER A 182 -22.25 19.15 -0.54
C SER A 182 -22.05 17.87 0.28
N ASP A 183 -21.21 16.98 -0.23
CA ASP A 183 -21.05 15.65 0.36
C ASP A 183 -20.49 15.71 1.79
N VAL A 184 -19.51 16.58 2.01
CA VAL A 184 -18.92 16.85 3.34
C VAL A 184 -19.97 17.39 4.30
N SER A 185 -20.65 18.50 3.97
CA SER A 185 -21.59 19.12 4.91
C SER A 185 -22.81 18.24 5.20
N SER A 186 -23.25 17.48 4.20
CA SER A 186 -24.35 16.51 4.32
C SER A 186 -24.00 15.37 5.28
N PHE A 187 -22.79 14.82 5.18
CA PHE A 187 -22.31 13.81 6.11
C PHE A 187 -22.16 14.40 7.53
N LEU A 188 -21.54 15.57 7.66
CA LEU A 188 -21.40 16.25 8.96
C LEU A 188 -22.76 16.52 9.62
N ALA A 189 -23.74 17.04 8.87
CA ALA A 189 -25.07 17.32 9.38
C ALA A 189 -25.77 16.05 9.86
N SER A 190 -25.73 15.00 9.04
CA SER A 190 -26.30 13.69 9.39
C SER A 190 -25.64 13.10 10.63
N PHE A 191 -24.32 13.26 10.76
CA PHE A 191 -23.54 12.74 11.89
C PHE A 191 -23.88 13.49 13.19
N ILE A 192 -23.96 14.83 13.13
CA ILE A 192 -24.39 15.67 14.26
C ILE A 192 -25.83 15.33 14.67
N CYS A 193 -26.71 15.13 13.69
CA CYS A 193 -28.10 14.75 13.93
C CYS A 193 -28.19 13.37 14.62
N ALA A 194 -27.37 12.41 14.20
CA ALA A 194 -27.28 11.11 14.86
C ALA A 194 -26.82 11.21 16.31
N ILE A 195 -25.82 12.05 16.63
CA ILE A 195 -25.40 12.29 18.02
C ILE A 195 -26.56 12.84 18.86
N TYR A 196 -27.36 13.75 18.29
CA TYR A 196 -28.48 14.38 18.98
C TYR A 196 -29.70 13.46 19.18
N LEU A 197 -30.04 12.66 18.16
CA LEU A 197 -31.28 11.85 18.16
C LEU A 197 -31.07 10.40 18.60
N ASN A 198 -30.00 9.77 18.13
CA ASN A 198 -29.78 8.34 18.32
C ASN A 198 -28.27 8.03 18.37
N PRO A 199 -27.62 8.23 19.52
CA PRO A 199 -26.16 8.12 19.65
C PRO A 199 -25.63 6.69 19.42
N ASN A 200 -26.50 5.72 19.14
CA ASN A 200 -26.17 4.32 18.88
C ASN A 200 -26.10 3.97 17.38
N GLN A 201 -26.49 4.89 16.48
CA GLN A 201 -26.49 4.62 15.05
C GLN A 201 -25.98 5.84 14.27
N TYR A 202 -24.75 5.74 13.76
CA TYR A 202 -24.12 6.76 12.93
C TYR A 202 -24.47 6.56 11.44
N PRO A 203 -24.58 7.64 10.65
CA PRO A 203 -24.95 7.56 9.25
C PRO A 203 -23.83 6.99 8.39
N ASP A 204 -24.22 6.37 7.27
CA ASP A 204 -23.30 6.05 6.18
C ASP A 204 -23.18 7.24 5.21
N PRO A 205 -22.01 7.44 4.59
CA PRO A 205 -21.82 8.46 3.56
C PRO A 205 -22.59 8.12 2.28
N ARG A 206 -22.71 9.09 1.36
CA ARG A 206 -23.32 8.83 0.05
C ARG A 206 -22.50 7.79 -0.71
N LYS A 207 -23.19 6.82 -1.31
CA LYS A 207 -22.54 5.76 -2.10
C LYS A 207 -21.79 6.35 -3.30
N ASN A 208 -20.67 5.72 -3.66
CA ASN A 208 -19.83 6.10 -4.80
C ASN A 208 -19.34 7.56 -4.75
N SER A 209 -18.87 7.99 -3.58
CA SER A 209 -18.36 9.33 -3.35
C SER A 209 -16.95 9.30 -2.77
N LEU A 210 -16.16 10.36 -3.01
CA LEU A 210 -14.83 10.50 -2.42
C LEU A 210 -14.88 10.53 -0.89
N VAL A 211 -15.94 11.10 -0.29
CA VAL A 211 -16.11 11.05 1.16
C VAL A 211 -16.30 9.61 1.64
N ALA A 212 -17.07 8.78 0.92
CA ALA A 212 -17.23 7.37 1.28
C ALA A 212 -15.92 6.58 1.20
N ASP A 213 -15.16 6.77 0.12
CA ASP A 213 -13.87 6.11 -0.06
C ASP A 213 -12.86 6.55 1.02
N ASN A 214 -12.80 7.85 1.31
CA ASN A 214 -11.90 8.39 2.31
C ASN A 214 -12.27 7.98 3.74
N LEU A 215 -13.56 7.95 4.09
CA LEU A 215 -14.01 7.45 5.40
C LEU A 215 -13.67 5.96 5.58
N LYS A 216 -13.77 5.16 4.50
CA LYS A 216 -13.37 3.75 4.51
C LYS A 216 -11.85 3.61 4.75
N ALA A 217 -11.04 4.42 4.06
CA ALA A 217 -9.60 4.45 4.26
C ALA A 217 -9.21 4.87 5.69
N MET A 218 -9.84 5.93 6.23
CA MET A 218 -9.64 6.37 7.62
C MET A 218 -10.00 5.26 8.61
N LYS A 219 -11.15 4.59 8.42
CA LYS A 219 -11.58 3.49 9.29
C LYS A 219 -10.55 2.35 9.29
N PHE A 220 -10.05 1.96 8.12
CA PHE A 220 -9.02 0.93 8.01
C PHE A 220 -7.75 1.28 8.81
N TRP A 221 -7.33 2.55 8.80
CA TRP A 221 -6.22 3.01 9.61
C TRP A 221 -6.53 3.02 11.11
N LEU A 222 -7.71 3.50 11.52
CA LEU A 222 -8.12 3.48 12.93
C LEU A 222 -8.21 2.05 13.48
N ASP A 223 -8.69 1.09 12.67
CA ASP A 223 -8.73 -0.33 13.03
C ASP A 223 -7.30 -0.89 13.26
N LYS A 224 -6.29 -0.41 12.51
CA LYS A 224 -4.89 -0.77 12.78
C LYS A 224 -4.36 -0.14 14.07
N ILE A 225 -4.65 1.14 14.29
CA ILE A 225 -4.17 1.92 15.43
C ILE A 225 -4.71 1.33 16.74
N GLU A 226 -6.02 1.09 16.83
CA GLU A 226 -6.66 0.57 18.04
C GLU A 226 -6.23 -0.86 18.38
N ASN A 227 -5.74 -1.62 17.39
CA ASN A 227 -5.29 -3.01 17.54
C ASN A 227 -3.76 -3.13 17.52
N ALA A 228 -3.00 -2.03 17.54
CA ALA A 228 -1.54 -2.09 17.45
C ALA A 228 -0.88 -2.74 18.68
N HIS A 229 -1.61 -2.95 19.77
CA HIS A 229 -1.15 -3.76 20.90
C HIS A 229 -1.25 -5.28 20.65
N LYS A 230 -2.10 -5.70 19.70
CA LYS A 230 -2.27 -7.11 19.27
C LYS A 230 -1.44 -7.42 18.03
N LEU A 231 -1.36 -6.45 17.13
CA LEU A 231 -0.64 -6.55 15.88
C LEU A 231 0.82 -6.21 16.13
N SER A 232 1.76 -7.11 15.80
CA SER A 232 3.19 -6.80 15.76
C SER A 232 3.53 -5.89 14.57
N THR A 233 2.77 -4.81 14.37
CA THR A 233 2.92 -3.87 13.27
C THR A 233 3.70 -2.66 13.74
N GLU A 234 4.81 -2.36 13.05
CA GLU A 234 5.55 -1.10 13.24
C GLU A 234 4.76 0.15 12.81
N ASP A 235 3.49 0.02 12.39
CA ASP A 235 2.68 1.12 11.88
C ASP A 235 2.22 2.09 13.00
N PHE A 236 2.04 1.62 14.25
CA PHE A 236 1.68 2.46 15.40
C PHE A 236 2.18 1.83 16.71
N PRO A 237 2.59 2.60 17.73
CA PRO A 237 3.12 2.02 18.97
C PRO A 237 2.03 1.33 19.81
N PRO A 238 2.39 0.27 20.56
CA PRO A 238 1.48 -0.35 21.51
C PRO A 238 1.20 0.57 22.70
N ALA A 239 0.07 0.35 23.37
CA ALA A 239 -0.40 1.21 24.47
C ALA A 239 0.62 1.37 25.61
N TRP A 240 1.36 0.32 25.96
CA TRP A 240 2.35 0.38 27.04
C TRP A 240 3.55 1.27 26.70
N ASP A 241 4.02 1.27 25.44
CA ASP A 241 5.13 2.14 25.02
C ASP A 241 4.69 3.61 25.04
N ILE A 242 3.42 3.87 24.68
CA ILE A 242 2.80 5.19 24.76
C ILE A 242 2.76 5.67 26.21
N LEU A 243 2.23 4.87 27.15
CA LEU A 243 2.12 5.29 28.56
C LEU A 243 3.47 5.42 29.26
N GLU A 244 4.50 4.71 28.80
CA GLU A 244 5.85 4.80 29.34
C GLU A 244 6.54 6.11 28.93
N LYS A 245 6.33 6.56 27.69
CA LYS A 245 7.10 7.66 27.10
C LYS A 245 6.33 8.97 26.92
N VAL A 246 4.99 8.93 26.80
CA VAL A 246 4.14 10.11 26.69
C VAL A 246 3.62 10.49 28.07
N ASN A 247 3.67 11.79 28.39
CA ASN A 247 3.14 12.27 29.66
C ASN A 247 1.64 12.00 29.76
N GLN A 248 1.21 11.25 30.78
CA GLN A 248 -0.19 10.93 31.03
C GLN A 248 -1.08 12.16 31.12
N VAL A 249 -0.60 13.27 31.70
CA VAL A 249 -1.36 14.53 31.79
C VAL A 249 -1.81 15.00 30.39
N ASP A 250 -0.99 14.76 29.38
CA ASP A 250 -1.30 15.13 27.99
C ASP A 250 -2.38 14.23 27.36
N LEU A 251 -2.48 12.97 27.82
CA LEU A 251 -3.44 11.99 27.31
C LEU A 251 -4.79 12.06 28.02
N TRP A 252 -4.85 12.40 29.30
CA TRP A 252 -6.10 12.34 30.06
C TRP A 252 -6.20 13.36 31.20
N SER A 253 -5.53 14.51 31.03
CA SER A 253 -5.54 15.70 31.90
C SER A 253 -4.89 15.54 33.28
N TYR A 254 -4.79 14.33 33.83
CA TYR A 254 -4.07 14.03 35.07
C TYR A 254 -3.48 12.61 35.05
N GLN A 255 -2.63 12.27 36.02
CA GLN A 255 -2.02 10.94 36.13
C GLN A 255 -3.06 9.91 36.58
N ARG A 256 -3.12 8.76 35.91
CA ARG A 256 -4.07 7.66 36.21
C ARG A 256 -3.31 6.34 36.44
N PRO A 257 -2.64 6.16 37.59
CA PRO A 257 -1.76 5.00 37.84
C PRO A 257 -2.48 3.66 37.78
N ASP A 258 -3.75 3.59 38.21
CA ASP A 258 -4.51 2.35 38.25
C ASP A 258 -4.79 1.80 36.84
N LEU A 259 -5.13 2.68 35.89
CA LEU A 259 -5.27 2.32 34.47
C LEU A 259 -3.94 1.87 33.84
N VAL A 260 -2.82 2.48 34.25
CA VAL A 260 -1.47 2.09 33.78
C VAL A 260 -1.12 0.70 34.30
N ASN A 261 -1.33 0.45 35.60
CA ASN A 261 -1.07 -0.84 36.24
C ASN A 261 -1.88 -1.97 35.57
N LEU A 262 -3.12 -1.68 35.14
CA LEU A 262 -4.00 -2.65 34.48
C LEU A 262 -3.39 -3.24 33.19
N ILE A 263 -2.57 -2.48 32.46
CA ILE A 263 -1.94 -2.95 31.21
C ILE A 263 -0.41 -3.14 31.29
N GLN A 264 0.23 -2.76 32.41
CA GLN A 264 1.68 -2.80 32.57
C GLN A 264 2.26 -4.23 32.48
N HIS A 265 1.52 -5.24 32.94
CA HIS A 265 2.00 -6.62 32.99
C HIS A 265 1.93 -7.38 31.64
N ARG A 266 1.44 -6.74 30.57
CA ARG A 266 1.40 -7.30 29.19
C ARG A 266 0.87 -8.76 29.15
N ASN A 267 -0.21 -9.02 29.89
CA ASN A 267 -0.79 -10.37 30.00
C ASN A 267 -1.09 -10.96 28.61
N THR A 268 -0.79 -12.25 28.41
CA THR A 268 -1.12 -12.97 27.17
C THR A 268 -1.81 -14.30 27.52
N PRO A 269 -3.11 -14.48 27.21
CA PRO A 269 -4.01 -13.54 26.54
C PRO A 269 -4.41 -12.35 27.45
N MET A 270 -4.70 -11.21 26.82
CA MET A 270 -5.28 -10.05 27.50
C MET A 270 -6.75 -10.31 27.82
N THR A 271 -7.24 -9.70 28.90
CA THR A 271 -8.69 -9.65 29.15
C THR A 271 -9.35 -8.65 28.21
N ASP A 272 -10.65 -8.82 27.92
CA ASP A 272 -11.43 -7.88 27.10
C ASP A 272 -11.38 -6.45 27.65
N GLU A 273 -11.33 -6.28 28.97
CA GLU A 273 -11.14 -4.98 29.63
C GLU A 273 -9.77 -4.37 29.28
N GLN A 274 -8.69 -5.12 29.45
CA GLN A 274 -7.34 -4.67 29.12
C GLN A 274 -7.20 -4.30 27.64
N GLU A 275 -7.82 -5.07 26.74
CA GLU A 275 -7.81 -4.77 25.31
C GLU A 275 -8.48 -3.42 25.01
N LYS A 276 -9.65 -3.15 25.62
CA LYS A 276 -10.36 -1.87 25.46
C LYS A 276 -9.56 -0.69 26.00
N VAL A 277 -8.91 -0.84 27.15
CA VAL A 277 -8.00 0.19 27.70
C VAL A 277 -6.86 0.46 26.73
N CYS A 278 -6.21 -0.58 26.21
CA CYS A 278 -5.14 -0.43 25.21
C CYS A 278 -5.63 0.30 23.95
N SER A 279 -6.78 -0.10 23.41
CA SER A 279 -7.36 0.55 22.22
C SER A 279 -7.65 2.03 22.47
N LEU A 280 -8.22 2.39 23.64
CA LEU A 280 -8.50 3.79 23.97
C LEU A 280 -7.21 4.61 24.15
N VAL A 281 -6.19 4.08 24.83
CA VAL A 281 -4.88 4.75 24.95
C VAL A 281 -4.28 5.06 23.57
N GLN A 282 -4.35 4.11 22.65
CA GLN A 282 -3.82 4.28 21.30
C GLN A 282 -4.60 5.34 20.51
N LEU A 283 -5.93 5.33 20.61
CA LEU A 283 -6.78 6.37 20.00
C LEU A 283 -6.59 7.75 20.64
N PHE A 284 -6.38 7.83 21.96
CA PHE A 284 -6.10 9.07 22.67
C PHE A 284 -4.76 9.66 22.27
N ALA A 285 -3.71 8.85 22.13
CA ALA A 285 -2.42 9.31 21.63
C ALA A 285 -2.52 9.86 20.20
N PHE A 286 -3.28 9.18 19.35
CA PHE A 286 -3.56 9.66 17.99
C PHE A 286 -4.32 10.99 18.01
N CYS A 287 -5.40 11.09 18.80
CA CYS A 287 -6.18 12.32 18.97
C CYS A 287 -5.34 13.46 19.53
N TYR A 288 -4.56 13.21 20.59
CA TYR A 288 -3.69 14.20 21.21
C TYR A 288 -2.68 14.75 20.20
N PHE A 289 -2.03 13.88 19.43
CA PHE A 289 -1.09 14.33 18.41
C PHE A 289 -1.78 15.17 17.33
N LEU A 290 -2.91 14.70 16.79
CA LEU A 290 -3.71 15.43 15.81
C LEU A 290 -4.19 16.79 16.33
N LEU A 291 -4.63 16.87 17.58
CA LEU A 291 -5.31 18.03 18.12
C LEU A 291 -4.32 19.07 18.67
N GLU A 292 -3.25 18.63 19.33
CA GLU A 292 -2.35 19.51 20.08
C GLU A 292 -0.93 19.59 19.50
N ARG A 293 -0.48 18.59 18.72
CA ARG A 293 0.88 18.56 18.13
C ARG A 293 0.93 18.81 16.62
N CYS A 294 -0.20 18.72 15.94
CA CYS A 294 -0.37 19.21 14.58
C CYS A 294 -0.69 20.72 14.60
N CYS A 295 0.07 21.51 13.84
CA CYS A 295 -0.08 22.97 13.79
C CYS A 295 -0.44 23.49 12.39
N LEU A 296 -1.28 24.51 12.35
CA LEU A 296 -1.71 25.22 11.14
C LEU A 296 -1.16 26.65 11.19
N THR A 297 -0.69 27.17 10.05
CA THR A 297 -0.40 28.60 9.91
C THR A 297 -1.62 29.29 9.33
N LEU A 298 -2.27 30.11 10.15
CA LEU A 298 -3.40 30.93 9.76
C LEU A 298 -2.91 32.26 9.21
N ILE A 299 -3.36 32.60 8.01
CA ILE A 299 -3.18 33.92 7.38
C ILE A 299 -4.54 34.58 7.28
N GLN A 300 -4.67 35.80 7.84
CA GLN A 300 -5.90 36.59 7.79
C GLN A 300 -5.65 37.95 7.10
N PRO A 301 -5.89 38.03 5.79
CA PRO A 301 -5.83 39.28 5.03
C PRO A 301 -7.03 40.17 5.33
N VAL A 302 -6.85 41.49 5.20
CA VAL A 302 -7.95 42.46 5.44
C VAL A 302 -9.01 42.48 4.35
N SER A 303 -8.77 41.84 3.21
CA SER A 303 -9.75 41.73 2.13
C SER A 303 -9.51 40.48 1.29
N GLN A 304 -10.57 40.06 0.61
CA GLN A 304 -10.55 38.90 -0.28
C GLN A 304 -9.59 39.07 -1.47
N VAL A 305 -9.47 40.28 -2.02
CA VAL A 305 -8.51 40.59 -3.10
C VAL A 305 -7.08 40.30 -2.64
N ARG A 306 -6.70 40.77 -1.44
CA ARG A 306 -5.37 40.49 -0.88
C ARG A 306 -5.17 39.01 -0.60
N ALA A 307 -6.22 38.32 -0.16
CA ALA A 307 -6.16 36.87 0.04
C ALA A 307 -5.86 36.13 -1.27
N PHE A 308 -6.45 36.55 -2.39
CA PHE A 308 -6.15 35.98 -3.70
C PHE A 308 -4.72 36.29 -4.16
N ASP A 309 -4.23 37.52 -3.99
CA ASP A 309 -2.84 37.88 -4.34
C ASP A 309 -1.82 37.05 -3.55
N MET A 310 -2.09 36.85 -2.25
CA MET A 310 -1.27 36.00 -1.38
C MET A 310 -1.36 34.52 -1.78
N PHE A 311 -2.57 34.03 -2.05
CA PHE A 311 -2.79 32.66 -2.52
C PHE A 311 -2.02 32.38 -3.81
N GLN A 312 -2.04 33.29 -4.79
CA GLN A 312 -1.28 33.14 -6.01
C GLN A 312 0.22 33.12 -5.75
N SER A 313 0.70 34.02 -4.89
CA SER A 313 2.13 34.13 -4.56
C SER A 313 2.65 32.88 -3.83
N LEU A 314 1.91 32.37 -2.83
CA LEU A 314 2.26 31.15 -2.08
C LEU A 314 2.21 29.87 -2.92
N ASN A 315 1.34 29.82 -3.93
CA ASN A 315 1.34 28.71 -4.89
C ASN A 315 2.37 28.88 -6.01
N ALA A 316 2.81 30.11 -6.28
CA ALA A 316 3.87 30.39 -7.25
C ALA A 316 5.27 30.12 -6.67
N THR A 317 5.44 30.09 -5.34
CA THR A 317 6.72 29.79 -4.67
C THR A 317 7.10 28.31 -4.78
N GLY A 318 7.59 27.92 -5.96
CA GLY A 318 8.55 26.83 -6.16
C GLY A 318 8.08 25.39 -5.99
N THR A 319 8.83 24.48 -6.62
CA THR A 319 8.76 23.04 -6.37
C THR A 319 9.35 22.76 -4.98
N PRO A 320 8.64 22.07 -4.07
CA PRO A 320 9.20 21.72 -2.75
C PRO A 320 10.48 20.89 -2.92
N LEU A 321 11.51 21.23 -2.14
CA LEU A 321 12.78 20.52 -2.15
C LEU A 321 12.62 19.12 -1.53
N THR A 322 13.31 18.16 -2.13
CA THR A 322 13.42 16.79 -1.64
C THR A 322 14.44 16.69 -0.50
N ALA A 323 14.35 15.65 0.33
CA ALA A 323 15.34 15.40 1.39
C ALA A 323 16.76 15.29 0.81
N LEU A 324 16.92 14.68 -0.38
CA LEU A 324 18.20 14.58 -1.09
C LEU A 324 18.76 15.95 -1.52
N GLU A 325 17.93 16.84 -2.06
CA GLU A 325 18.34 18.19 -2.47
C GLU A 325 18.80 19.01 -1.26
N THR A 326 18.18 18.82 -0.10
CA THR A 326 18.63 19.50 1.15
C THR A 326 19.81 18.83 1.83
N PHE A 327 20.07 17.56 1.53
CA PHE A 327 21.22 16.81 2.05
C PHE A 327 22.50 17.10 1.26
N LYS A 328 22.42 17.31 -0.07
CA LYS A 328 23.59 17.60 -0.92
C LYS A 328 24.48 18.75 -0.40
N PRO A 329 23.95 19.92 0.02
CA PRO A 329 24.79 20.99 0.56
C PRO A 329 25.64 20.56 1.76
N LEU A 330 25.15 19.66 2.61
CA LEU A 330 25.92 19.12 3.72
C LEU A 330 27.12 18.30 3.24
N VAL A 331 26.92 17.47 2.21
CA VAL A 331 27.99 16.68 1.60
C VAL A 331 29.03 17.60 0.95
N VAL A 332 28.58 18.57 0.14
CA VAL A 332 29.45 19.54 -0.55
C VAL A 332 30.32 20.30 0.47
N ASN A 333 29.70 20.95 1.45
CA ASN A 333 30.41 21.74 2.46
C ASN A 333 31.44 20.91 3.26
N TYR A 334 31.11 19.64 3.53
CA TYR A 334 32.04 18.76 4.23
C TYR A 334 33.24 18.37 3.37
N VAL A 335 33.01 17.98 2.12
CA VAL A 335 34.09 17.58 1.20
C VAL A 335 34.97 18.78 0.84
N ASP A 336 34.39 19.99 0.71
CA ASP A 336 35.15 21.23 0.50
C ASP A 336 36.02 21.60 1.70
N SER A 337 35.54 21.37 2.92
CA SER A 337 36.28 21.73 4.14
C SER A 337 37.35 20.72 4.56
N LYS A 338 37.18 19.43 4.25
CA LYS A 338 38.07 18.34 4.69
C LYS A 338 38.83 17.66 3.56
N GLY A 339 38.43 17.85 2.31
CA GLY A 339 39.02 17.24 1.12
C GLY A 339 39.62 18.27 0.16
N ASN A 340 39.81 17.87 -1.10
CA ASN A 340 40.37 18.72 -2.16
C ASN A 340 39.26 19.45 -2.97
N GLY A 341 38.10 19.69 -2.36
CA GLY A 341 36.92 20.19 -3.05
C GLY A 341 35.95 19.10 -3.50
N PHE A 342 34.65 19.44 -3.57
CA PHE A 342 33.60 18.54 -4.04
C PHE A 342 33.71 18.27 -5.53
N GLN A 343 34.01 19.30 -6.33
CA GLN A 343 34.15 19.17 -7.77
C GLN A 343 35.36 18.28 -8.13
N GLY A 344 35.13 17.25 -8.93
CA GLY A 344 36.11 16.22 -9.28
C GLY A 344 36.31 15.15 -8.21
N SER A 345 35.58 15.20 -7.09
CA SER A 345 35.67 14.18 -6.03
C SER A 345 34.85 12.93 -6.37
N LYS A 346 35.19 11.81 -5.74
CA LYS A 346 34.35 10.59 -5.79
C LYS A 346 32.96 10.82 -5.21
N SER A 347 32.85 11.69 -4.21
CA SER A 347 31.55 12.04 -3.62
C SER A 347 30.64 12.75 -4.63
N GLU A 348 31.18 13.61 -5.51
CA GLU A 348 30.41 14.18 -6.62
C GLU A 348 29.97 13.11 -7.61
N GLU A 349 30.88 12.22 -8.03
CA GLU A 349 30.55 11.14 -8.97
C GLU A 349 29.42 10.26 -8.43
N TYR A 350 29.50 9.84 -7.17
CA TYR A 350 28.51 9.01 -6.50
C TYR A 350 27.17 9.74 -6.34
N PHE A 351 27.18 10.97 -5.84
CA PHE A 351 25.95 11.73 -5.63
C PHE A 351 25.25 12.05 -6.95
N THR A 352 26.01 12.28 -8.02
CA THR A 352 25.47 12.51 -9.38
C THR A 352 24.64 11.31 -9.87
N GLN A 353 25.03 10.07 -9.55
CA GLN A 353 24.23 8.89 -9.90
C GLN A 353 22.90 8.85 -9.15
N VAL A 354 22.89 9.30 -7.89
CA VAL A 354 21.66 9.44 -7.10
C VAL A 354 20.73 10.49 -7.72
N GLU A 355 21.26 11.65 -8.12
CA GLU A 355 20.48 12.72 -8.74
C GLU A 355 19.88 12.33 -10.10
N LYS A 356 20.57 11.49 -10.88
CA LYS A 356 20.06 10.98 -12.16
C LYS A 356 18.73 10.22 -12.02
N LEU A 357 18.45 9.63 -10.86
CA LEU A 357 17.15 8.99 -10.61
C LEU A 357 15.98 9.98 -10.68
N MET A 358 16.23 11.23 -10.30
CA MET A 358 15.21 12.28 -10.20
C MET A 358 15.22 13.22 -11.40
N SER A 359 16.36 13.35 -12.08
CA SER A 359 16.56 14.33 -13.17
C SER A 359 15.65 14.12 -14.38
N THR A 360 15.23 12.88 -14.63
CA THR A 360 14.33 12.53 -15.74
C THR A 360 12.86 12.87 -15.46
N LEU A 361 12.52 13.22 -14.21
CA LEU A 361 11.16 13.48 -13.77
C LEU A 361 10.82 14.97 -13.88
N ARG A 362 9.71 15.28 -14.57
CA ARG A 362 9.30 16.65 -14.87
C ARG A 362 8.51 17.32 -13.75
N SER A 363 7.76 16.54 -12.95
CA SER A 363 6.88 17.10 -11.91
C SER A 363 7.51 16.98 -10.52
N ALA A 364 7.28 18.00 -9.69
CA ALA A 364 7.63 18.02 -8.27
C ALA A 364 7.12 16.78 -7.52
N SER A 365 5.84 16.45 -7.73
CA SER A 365 5.20 15.28 -7.11
C SER A 365 5.89 13.97 -7.49
N SER A 366 6.22 13.79 -8.78
CA SER A 366 6.95 12.60 -9.24
C SER A 366 8.34 12.51 -8.61
N LYS A 367 9.07 13.63 -8.49
CA LYS A 367 10.38 13.68 -7.83
C LYS A 367 10.30 13.32 -6.35
N ASN A 368 9.29 13.83 -5.64
CA ASN A 368 9.04 13.49 -4.24
C ASN A 368 8.70 12.00 -4.09
N LYS A 369 7.79 11.48 -4.90
CA LYS A 369 7.43 10.05 -4.90
C LYS A 369 8.66 9.17 -5.13
N ARG A 370 9.48 9.50 -6.13
CA ARG A 370 10.70 8.74 -6.45
C ARG A 370 11.75 8.84 -5.35
N THR A 371 11.92 10.01 -4.73
CA THR A 371 12.79 10.19 -3.57
C THR A 371 12.35 9.32 -2.41
N ASN A 372 11.06 9.32 -2.08
CA ASN A 372 10.50 8.51 -0.99
C ASN A 372 10.71 7.01 -1.22
N GLU A 373 10.42 6.52 -2.43
CA GLU A 373 10.63 5.11 -2.79
C GLU A 373 12.10 4.70 -2.71
N TYR A 374 13.00 5.53 -3.23
CA TYR A 374 14.43 5.28 -3.22
C TYR A 374 15.01 5.31 -1.80
N LEU A 375 14.70 6.35 -1.00
CA LEU A 375 15.24 6.50 0.35
C LEU A 375 14.73 5.40 1.28
N ASN A 376 13.47 4.98 1.16
CA ASN A 376 12.97 3.86 1.95
C ASN A 376 13.68 2.54 1.58
N LEU A 377 13.90 2.27 0.29
CA LEU A 377 14.67 1.09 -0.14
C LEU A 377 16.10 1.16 0.40
N PHE A 378 16.76 2.32 0.28
CA PHE A 378 18.12 2.52 0.76
C PHE A 378 18.22 2.35 2.27
N ALA A 379 17.33 2.95 3.06
CA ALA A 379 17.31 2.82 4.52
C ALA A 379 17.10 1.36 4.97
N LEU A 380 16.13 0.65 4.38
CA LEU A 380 15.93 -0.77 4.63
C LEU A 380 17.19 -1.59 4.31
N ALA A 381 17.81 -1.37 3.15
CA ALA A 381 19.07 -2.04 2.81
C ALA A 381 20.23 -1.60 3.72
N TYR A 382 20.16 -0.42 4.32
CA TYR A 382 21.22 0.17 5.14
C TYR A 382 21.26 -0.40 6.55
N ASP A 383 20.11 -0.59 7.20
CA ASP A 383 20.04 -1.14 8.56
C ASP A 383 18.79 -1.97 8.90
N GLY A 384 17.93 -2.27 7.92
CA GLY A 384 16.71 -3.06 8.09
C GLY A 384 15.49 -2.25 8.56
N LYS A 385 15.62 -0.94 8.81
CA LYS A 385 14.52 -0.11 9.31
C LYS A 385 13.77 0.61 8.18
N LYS A 386 12.44 0.65 8.30
CA LYS A 386 11.57 1.42 7.40
C LYS A 386 11.78 2.91 7.66
N LEU A 387 11.90 3.69 6.59
CA LEU A 387 12.01 5.15 6.70
C LEU A 387 10.66 5.80 6.38
N SER A 388 10.26 6.75 7.22
CA SER A 388 9.03 7.52 6.99
C SER A 388 9.07 8.26 5.64
N LYS A 389 7.88 8.48 5.05
CA LYS A 389 7.73 9.30 3.84
C LYS A 389 7.87 10.79 4.13
N GLN A 390 7.91 11.20 5.40
CA GLN A 390 8.05 12.57 5.83
C GLN A 390 9.41 13.16 5.43
N PHE A 391 9.38 14.35 4.85
CA PHE A 391 10.59 15.09 4.48
C PHE A 391 11.55 15.29 5.66
N SER A 392 11.02 15.70 6.82
CA SER A 392 11.81 15.95 8.04
C SER A 392 12.51 14.68 8.52
N ALA A 393 11.77 13.58 8.65
CA ALA A 393 12.30 12.29 9.07
C ALA A 393 13.40 11.78 8.12
N GLN A 394 13.17 11.84 6.80
CA GLN A 394 14.16 11.46 5.80
C GLN A 394 15.42 12.31 5.87
N ARG A 395 15.25 13.63 5.97
CA ARG A 395 16.35 14.58 6.06
C ARG A 395 17.19 14.33 7.31
N ASN A 396 16.53 14.20 8.47
CA ASN A 396 17.22 13.95 9.73
C ASN A 396 17.98 12.62 9.67
N TRP A 397 17.35 11.53 9.21
CA TRP A 397 18.02 10.23 9.07
C TRP A 397 19.27 10.30 8.16
N LEU A 398 19.18 10.97 7.00
CA LEU A 398 20.33 11.15 6.11
C LEU A 398 21.47 11.91 6.80
N ILE A 399 21.14 13.00 7.50
CA ILE A 399 22.12 13.81 8.23
C ILE A 399 22.76 12.98 9.34
N ASP A 400 21.95 12.36 10.20
CA ASP A 400 22.39 11.61 11.36
C ASP A 400 23.31 10.44 10.97
N GLU A 401 22.93 9.65 9.96
CA GLU A 401 23.77 8.54 9.49
C GLU A 401 25.07 9.04 8.84
N TYR A 402 25.04 10.17 8.13
CA TYR A 402 26.22 10.74 7.49
C TYR A 402 27.21 11.34 8.51
N ILE A 403 26.72 12.00 9.57
CA ILE A 403 27.59 12.70 10.52
C ILE A 403 28.17 11.80 11.63
N LYS A 404 27.71 10.55 11.75
CA LYS A 404 28.13 9.59 12.78
C LYS A 404 29.63 9.46 12.99
N GLU A 405 30.41 9.49 11.92
CA GLU A 405 31.87 9.59 12.00
C GLU A 405 32.37 10.82 11.24
N ASP A 406 33.30 11.56 11.86
CA ASP A 406 34.02 12.65 11.22
C ASP A 406 35.27 12.14 10.48
N LYS A 407 35.06 11.19 9.56
CA LYS A 407 36.10 10.68 8.65
C LYS A 407 35.63 10.76 7.21
N ILE A 408 36.47 11.34 6.35
CA ILE A 408 36.16 11.51 4.93
C ILE A 408 35.87 10.17 4.22
N SER A 409 36.62 9.12 4.55
CA SER A 409 36.40 7.78 3.97
C SER A 409 35.07 7.15 4.38
N PHE A 410 34.63 7.37 5.63
CA PHE A 410 33.34 6.89 6.11
C PHE A 410 32.18 7.58 5.38
N ARG A 411 32.25 8.91 5.28
CA ARG A 411 31.25 9.74 4.61
C ARG A 411 31.20 9.51 3.10
N GLU A 412 32.36 9.36 2.45
CA GLU A 412 32.44 8.95 1.05
C GLU A 412 31.82 7.57 0.83
N GLU A 413 32.10 6.60 1.72
CA GLU A 413 31.51 5.26 1.63
C GLU A 413 29.98 5.29 1.83
N PHE A 414 29.44 6.15 2.68
CA PHE A 414 27.98 6.33 2.80
C PHE A 414 27.37 6.80 1.47
N VAL A 415 27.95 7.83 0.84
CA VAL A 415 27.48 8.35 -0.46
C VAL A 415 27.69 7.30 -1.57
N ARG A 416 28.76 6.50 -1.51
CA ARG A 416 28.97 5.36 -2.42
C ARG A 416 27.85 4.33 -2.31
N ARG A 417 27.45 3.95 -1.09
CA ARG A 417 26.34 3.00 -0.86
C ARG A 417 25.01 3.52 -1.40
N MET A 418 24.77 4.83 -1.28
CA MET A 418 23.65 5.50 -1.94
C MET A 418 23.75 5.33 -3.46
N SER A 419 24.90 5.66 -4.06
CA SER A 419 25.15 5.50 -5.50
C SER A 419 24.96 4.05 -5.99
N ASP A 420 25.48 3.05 -5.29
CA ASP A 420 25.32 1.64 -5.66
C ASP A 420 23.84 1.23 -5.68
N THR A 421 23.10 1.66 -4.66
CA THR A 421 21.64 1.43 -4.57
C THR A 421 20.91 2.18 -5.69
N ALA A 422 21.34 3.40 -6.02
CA ALA A 422 20.76 4.19 -7.10
C ALA A 422 21.00 3.56 -8.47
N ASN A 423 22.19 3.03 -8.72
CA ASN A 423 22.53 2.31 -9.94
C ASN A 423 21.70 1.04 -10.11
N TYR A 424 21.53 0.26 -9.03
CA TYR A 424 20.59 -0.87 -9.01
C TYR A 424 19.17 -0.43 -9.39
N CYS A 425 18.65 0.62 -8.72
CA CYS A 425 17.31 1.13 -8.99
C CYS A 425 17.16 1.61 -10.44
N SER A 426 18.13 2.36 -10.95
CA SER A 426 18.14 2.88 -12.33
C SER A 426 18.08 1.74 -13.35
N LYS A 427 18.93 0.72 -13.19
CA LYS A 427 19.02 -0.40 -14.15
C LYS A 427 17.86 -1.39 -14.04
N LEU A 428 17.45 -1.74 -12.83
CA LEU A 428 16.55 -2.87 -12.60
C LEU A 428 15.13 -2.49 -12.19
N ILE A 429 14.90 -1.36 -11.50
CA ILE A 429 13.56 -0.96 -11.04
C ILE A 429 12.91 0.06 -11.98
N TYR A 430 13.64 1.13 -12.30
CA TYR A 430 13.11 2.33 -12.95
C TYR A 430 13.36 2.39 -14.44
N SER A 431 13.89 1.32 -15.01
CA SER A 431 14.21 1.28 -16.42
C SER A 431 12.95 1.44 -17.26
N SER A 432 12.90 2.50 -18.06
CA SER A 432 11.73 2.88 -18.87
C SER A 432 11.38 1.87 -19.96
N ASN A 433 12.27 0.90 -20.22
CA ASN A 433 12.09 -0.14 -21.23
C ASN A 433 12.46 -1.51 -20.63
N LYS A 434 11.52 -2.47 -20.64
CA LYS A 434 11.79 -3.84 -20.19
C LYS A 434 12.99 -4.45 -20.91
N LYS A 435 13.26 -4.10 -22.18
CA LYS A 435 14.46 -4.54 -22.93
C LYS A 435 15.77 -4.26 -22.20
N ASN A 436 15.82 -3.20 -21.39
CA ASN A 436 17.01 -2.85 -20.62
C ASN A 436 17.25 -3.81 -19.43
N LEU A 437 16.20 -4.45 -18.89
CA LEU A 437 16.36 -5.49 -17.87
C LEU A 437 17.04 -6.72 -18.47
N TYR A 438 16.64 -7.10 -19.70
CA TYR A 438 17.29 -8.17 -20.45
C TYR A 438 18.74 -7.79 -20.73
N SER A 439 19.01 -6.56 -21.19
CA SER A 439 20.38 -6.13 -21.48
C SER A 439 21.26 -6.11 -20.22
N ALA A 440 20.73 -5.62 -19.09
CA ALA A 440 21.47 -5.50 -17.83
C ALA A 440 21.97 -6.83 -17.28
N LEU A 441 21.21 -7.92 -17.49
CA LEU A 441 21.62 -9.26 -17.08
C LEU A 441 22.35 -10.03 -18.19
N THR A 442 22.22 -9.66 -19.47
CA THR A 442 23.10 -10.22 -20.52
C THR A 442 24.54 -9.71 -20.45
N GLU A 443 24.77 -8.57 -19.79
CA GLU A 443 26.12 -8.07 -19.46
C GLU A 443 26.84 -8.98 -18.44
N ILE A 444 26.12 -9.82 -17.69
CA ILE A 444 26.68 -10.82 -16.78
C ILE A 444 27.19 -12.00 -17.62
N GLN A 445 28.51 -12.09 -17.83
CA GLN A 445 29.11 -13.07 -18.74
C GLN A 445 29.51 -14.37 -18.03
N ASN A 446 29.76 -14.33 -16.72
CA ASN A 446 30.37 -15.42 -15.96
C ASN A 446 29.36 -16.46 -15.42
N VAL A 447 28.13 -16.46 -15.93
CA VAL A 447 27.05 -17.38 -15.55
C VAL A 447 26.43 -17.97 -16.82
N ALA A 448 26.00 -19.23 -16.79
CA ALA A 448 25.39 -19.85 -17.95
C ALA A 448 24.05 -19.18 -18.35
N GLU A 449 23.76 -19.21 -19.65
CA GLU A 449 22.65 -18.46 -20.25
C GLU A 449 21.25 -18.85 -19.70
N PRO A 450 20.94 -20.14 -19.47
CA PRO A 450 19.68 -20.55 -18.86
C PRO A 450 19.45 -19.94 -17.47
N GLU A 451 20.47 -19.93 -16.61
CA GLU A 451 20.36 -19.41 -15.25
C GLU A 451 20.15 -17.89 -15.24
N ARG A 452 20.79 -17.17 -16.17
CA ARG A 452 20.55 -15.73 -16.35
C ARG A 452 19.11 -15.46 -16.79
N LYS A 453 18.59 -16.23 -17.73
CA LYS A 453 17.19 -16.13 -18.18
C LYS A 453 16.22 -16.40 -17.04
N GLU A 454 16.43 -17.45 -16.27
CA GLU A 454 15.61 -17.73 -15.08
C GLU A 454 15.66 -16.57 -14.08
N ALA A 455 16.82 -15.98 -13.82
CA ALA A 455 16.93 -14.82 -12.93
C ALA A 455 16.21 -13.58 -13.47
N ILE A 456 16.31 -13.27 -14.77
CA ILE A 456 15.54 -12.18 -15.38
C ILE A 456 14.03 -12.43 -15.19
N LEU A 457 13.58 -13.66 -15.45
CA LEU A 457 12.18 -14.04 -15.26
C LEU A 457 11.74 -13.85 -13.81
N CYS A 458 12.58 -14.27 -12.84
CA CYS A 458 12.34 -14.07 -11.42
C CYS A 458 12.19 -12.59 -11.07
N LEU A 459 13.05 -11.71 -11.61
CA LEU A 459 12.94 -10.26 -11.39
C LEU A 459 11.64 -9.70 -11.96
N LEU A 460 11.27 -10.09 -13.19
CA LEU A 460 10.01 -9.68 -13.82
C LEU A 460 8.79 -10.15 -13.02
N TYR A 461 8.85 -11.38 -12.50
CA TYR A 461 7.82 -11.95 -11.64
C TYR A 461 7.68 -11.18 -10.33
N LEU A 462 8.78 -10.94 -9.62
CA LEU A 462 8.78 -10.22 -8.35
C LEU A 462 8.25 -8.79 -8.49
N GLN A 463 8.57 -8.13 -9.61
CA GLN A 463 8.03 -6.81 -9.96
C GLN A 463 6.53 -6.86 -10.27
N ASP A 464 6.08 -7.80 -11.09
CA ASP A 464 4.65 -7.98 -11.44
C ASP A 464 3.80 -8.33 -10.19
N ALA A 465 4.37 -9.12 -9.28
CA ALA A 465 3.76 -9.46 -8.00
C ALA A 465 3.78 -8.32 -6.96
N GLY A 466 4.46 -7.21 -7.23
CA GLY A 466 4.56 -6.07 -6.32
C GLY A 466 5.41 -6.35 -5.08
N HIS A 467 6.28 -7.36 -5.08
CA HIS A 467 7.12 -7.73 -3.93
C HIS A 467 8.32 -6.79 -3.79
N LYS A 468 8.07 -5.56 -3.34
CA LYS A 468 9.09 -4.49 -3.27
C LYS A 468 10.24 -4.84 -2.32
N MET A 469 9.99 -5.62 -1.27
CA MET A 469 10.99 -5.95 -0.25
C MET A 469 12.11 -6.82 -0.83
N ALA A 470 11.86 -7.62 -1.87
CA ALA A 470 12.91 -8.34 -2.60
C ALA A 470 14.08 -7.43 -3.04
N ASN A 471 13.75 -6.20 -3.45
CA ASN A 471 14.73 -5.26 -3.97
C ASN A 471 15.76 -4.80 -2.92
N THR A 472 15.44 -4.88 -1.63
CA THR A 472 16.35 -4.51 -0.54
C THR A 472 17.56 -5.44 -0.49
N ILE A 473 17.33 -6.76 -0.52
CA ILE A 473 18.38 -7.78 -0.58
C ILE A 473 19.06 -7.79 -1.94
N LEU A 474 18.29 -7.74 -3.03
CA LEU A 474 18.85 -7.76 -4.38
C LEU A 474 19.78 -6.58 -4.65
N SER A 475 19.47 -5.39 -4.12
CA SER A 475 20.36 -4.22 -4.23
C SER A 475 21.73 -4.44 -3.55
N ARG A 476 21.77 -5.17 -2.42
CA ARG A 476 23.02 -5.51 -1.72
C ARG A 476 23.88 -6.45 -2.55
N PHE A 477 23.30 -7.50 -3.12
CA PHE A 477 24.03 -8.43 -3.99
C PHE A 477 24.45 -7.77 -5.31
N TYR A 478 23.60 -6.92 -5.90
CA TYR A 478 23.97 -6.18 -7.10
C TYR A 478 25.12 -5.20 -6.87
N ALA A 479 25.20 -4.60 -5.67
CA ALA A 479 26.32 -3.75 -5.32
C ALA A 479 27.67 -4.50 -5.31
N LEU A 480 27.69 -5.80 -5.03
CA LEU A 480 28.91 -6.61 -5.16
C LEU A 480 29.40 -6.66 -6.62
N ILE A 481 28.48 -6.74 -7.59
CA ILE A 481 28.81 -6.68 -9.02
C ILE A 481 29.39 -5.31 -9.36
N LEU A 482 28.74 -4.23 -8.94
CA LEU A 482 29.21 -2.85 -9.19
C LEU A 482 30.59 -2.59 -8.58
N ARG A 483 30.94 -3.30 -7.51
CA ARG A 483 32.23 -3.21 -6.82
C ARG A 483 33.27 -4.21 -7.34
N ASN A 484 32.94 -5.01 -8.36
CA ASN A 484 33.80 -6.06 -8.94
C ASN A 484 34.28 -7.10 -7.91
N GLU A 485 33.41 -7.47 -6.96
CA GLU A 485 33.73 -8.52 -5.98
C GLU A 485 33.75 -9.91 -6.65
N PRO A 486 34.63 -10.83 -6.22
CA PRO A 486 34.72 -12.17 -6.79
C PRO A 486 33.39 -12.93 -6.70
N ASN A 487 33.04 -13.69 -7.76
CA ASN A 487 31.81 -14.49 -7.86
C ASN A 487 30.48 -13.70 -7.71
N SER A 488 30.51 -12.37 -7.63
CA SER A 488 29.34 -11.52 -7.40
C SER A 488 28.22 -11.71 -8.43
N GLU A 489 28.58 -11.91 -9.70
CA GLU A 489 27.66 -12.24 -10.79
C GLU A 489 26.83 -13.50 -10.50
N ARG A 490 27.51 -14.57 -10.08
CA ARG A 490 26.89 -15.84 -9.72
C ARG A 490 26.00 -15.67 -8.49
N GLU A 491 26.53 -15.06 -7.43
CA GLU A 491 25.80 -14.79 -6.18
C GLU A 491 24.49 -14.03 -6.45
N PHE A 492 24.51 -13.01 -7.32
CA PHE A 492 23.32 -12.25 -7.67
C PHE A 492 22.28 -13.06 -8.45
N VAL A 493 22.69 -13.83 -9.47
CA VAL A 493 21.79 -14.66 -10.28
C VAL A 493 21.07 -15.70 -9.40
N PHE A 494 21.82 -16.41 -8.55
CA PHE A 494 21.22 -17.39 -7.64
C PHE A 494 20.40 -16.75 -6.52
N THR A 495 20.73 -15.51 -6.10
CA THR A 495 19.91 -14.74 -5.18
C THR A 495 18.55 -14.38 -5.78
N CYS A 496 18.49 -13.98 -7.06
CA CYS A 496 17.22 -13.71 -7.75
C CYS A 496 16.29 -14.94 -7.70
N LYS A 497 16.83 -16.12 -8.00
CA LYS A 497 16.11 -17.40 -7.95
C LYS A 497 15.68 -17.76 -6.52
N THR A 498 16.59 -17.62 -5.56
CA THR A 498 16.35 -17.92 -4.13
C THR A 498 15.22 -17.05 -3.57
N VAL A 499 15.25 -15.74 -3.86
CA VAL A 499 14.21 -14.79 -3.40
C VAL A 499 12.85 -15.11 -4.04
N ALA A 500 12.81 -15.41 -5.35
CA ALA A 500 11.59 -15.79 -6.03
C ALA A 500 11.01 -17.13 -5.51
N ALA A 501 11.86 -18.12 -5.25
CA ALA A 501 11.46 -19.40 -4.69
C ALA A 501 10.87 -19.26 -3.28
N PHE A 502 11.56 -18.54 -2.39
CA PHE A 502 11.07 -18.26 -1.04
C PHE A 502 9.72 -17.54 -1.07
N PHE A 503 9.61 -16.47 -1.87
CA PHE A 503 8.37 -15.72 -2.04
C PHE A 503 7.22 -16.61 -2.57
N THR A 504 7.50 -17.47 -3.54
CA THR A 504 6.52 -18.38 -4.14
C THR A 504 6.05 -19.44 -3.14
N ILE A 505 6.97 -20.10 -2.43
CA ILE A 505 6.64 -21.11 -1.41
C ILE A 505 5.83 -20.49 -0.27
N TRP A 506 6.21 -19.29 0.19
CA TRP A 506 5.45 -18.58 1.21
C TRP A 506 4.04 -18.21 0.71
N ARG A 507 3.94 -17.47 -0.39
CA ARG A 507 2.66 -16.92 -0.86
C ARG A 507 1.71 -17.96 -1.46
N SER A 508 2.20 -19.16 -1.77
CA SER A 508 1.34 -20.29 -2.14
C SER A 508 0.65 -20.93 -0.93
N ALA A 509 1.15 -20.75 0.29
CA ALA A 509 0.61 -21.38 1.50
C ALA A 509 0.16 -20.39 2.59
N LEU A 510 0.61 -19.13 2.54
CA LEU A 510 0.44 -18.13 3.60
C LEU A 510 0.12 -16.74 3.03
N PRO A 511 -0.58 -15.88 3.82
CA PRO A 511 -0.79 -14.48 3.47
C PRO A 511 0.50 -13.66 3.43
N ASN A 512 0.40 -12.43 2.89
CA ASN A 512 1.51 -11.49 2.84
C ASN A 512 1.92 -10.97 4.24
N THR A 513 1.04 -11.12 5.23
CA THR A 513 1.28 -10.69 6.61
C THR A 513 2.52 -11.37 7.19
N GLY A 514 3.43 -10.56 7.72
CA GLY A 514 4.68 -11.03 8.32
C GLY A 514 5.78 -11.44 7.34
N LEU A 515 5.54 -11.37 6.03
CA LEU A 515 6.56 -11.70 5.02
C LEU A 515 7.67 -10.65 4.97
N ASP A 516 7.30 -9.37 4.99
CA ASP A 516 8.26 -8.26 4.96
C ASP A 516 9.16 -8.25 6.20
N ASP A 517 8.65 -8.70 7.36
CA ASP A 517 9.40 -8.83 8.60
C ASP A 517 10.59 -9.77 8.44
N VAL A 518 10.43 -10.86 7.68
CA VAL A 518 11.51 -11.83 7.43
C VAL A 518 12.72 -11.16 6.79
N TYR A 519 12.50 -10.24 5.86
CA TYR A 519 13.57 -9.49 5.19
C TYR A 519 14.14 -8.40 6.09
N ARG A 520 13.29 -7.70 6.86
CA ARG A 520 13.74 -6.67 7.82
C ARG A 520 14.65 -7.26 8.88
N ASP A 521 14.23 -8.35 9.52
CA ASP A 521 15.03 -9.12 10.48
C ASP A 521 16.38 -9.52 9.87
N LEU A 522 16.37 -10.05 8.65
CA LEU A 522 17.59 -10.49 7.96
C LEU A 522 18.58 -9.34 7.73
N LEU A 523 18.08 -8.19 7.30
CA LEU A 523 18.89 -7.00 7.06
C LEU A 523 19.42 -6.45 8.39
N HIS A 524 18.54 -6.32 9.38
CA HIS A 524 18.89 -5.80 10.70
C HIS A 524 19.95 -6.67 11.39
N GLU A 525 19.87 -7.99 11.24
CA GLU A 525 20.78 -8.93 11.91
C GLU A 525 22.08 -9.17 11.13
N LYS A 526 22.02 -9.32 9.79
CA LYS A 526 23.09 -9.98 9.01
C LYS A 526 23.53 -9.27 7.74
N MET A 527 22.60 -8.84 6.87
CA MET A 527 22.90 -8.54 5.45
C MET A 527 22.80 -7.06 5.05
N SER A 528 22.49 -6.16 5.98
CA SER A 528 22.44 -4.72 5.70
C SER A 528 23.81 -4.10 5.47
N TRP A 529 23.85 -2.87 4.94
CA TRP A 529 25.10 -2.13 4.79
C TRP A 529 25.85 -1.93 6.13
N LYS A 530 25.15 -1.75 7.24
CA LYS A 530 25.77 -1.65 8.58
C LYS A 530 26.44 -2.94 9.04
N LYS A 531 25.94 -4.11 8.61
CA LYS A 531 26.52 -5.43 8.95
C LYS A 531 27.67 -5.83 8.04
N GLY A 532 27.84 -5.15 6.91
CA GLY A 532 28.91 -5.43 5.95
C GLY A 532 28.57 -6.58 5.01
N ASN A 533 29.61 -7.25 4.48
CA ASN A 533 29.47 -8.27 3.44
C ASN A 533 29.79 -9.70 3.93
N ALA A 534 30.21 -9.89 5.18
CA ALA A 534 30.70 -11.18 5.68
C ALA A 534 29.66 -12.31 5.59
N GLU A 535 28.39 -12.00 5.86
CA GLU A 535 27.28 -12.96 5.72
C GLU A 535 26.54 -12.85 4.39
N LEU A 536 26.94 -11.94 3.49
CA LEU A 536 26.23 -11.65 2.24
C LEU A 536 26.56 -12.68 1.14
N THR A 537 26.03 -13.88 1.30
CA THR A 537 26.15 -14.99 0.34
C THR A 537 24.79 -15.65 0.13
N VAL A 538 24.59 -16.23 -1.05
CA VAL A 538 23.35 -16.92 -1.41
C VAL A 538 23.13 -18.14 -0.51
N GLU A 539 24.19 -18.80 -0.06
CA GLU A 539 24.09 -19.95 0.85
C GLU A 539 23.53 -19.55 2.23
N ASN A 540 24.03 -18.44 2.79
CA ASN A 540 23.51 -17.92 4.05
C ASN A 540 22.05 -17.46 3.90
N LEU A 541 21.71 -16.88 2.75
CA LEU A 541 20.34 -16.45 2.44
C LEU A 541 19.39 -17.66 2.39
N ARG A 542 19.78 -18.71 1.67
CA ARG A 542 19.04 -19.98 1.57
C ARG A 542 18.82 -20.63 2.93
N LYS A 543 19.87 -20.71 3.75
CA LYS A 543 19.78 -21.24 5.12
C LYS A 543 18.78 -20.44 5.96
N TYR A 544 18.83 -19.12 5.88
CA TYR A 544 17.91 -18.25 6.62
C TYR A 544 16.47 -18.40 6.15
N PHE A 545 16.21 -18.38 4.84
CA PHE A 545 14.87 -18.56 4.29
C PHE A 545 14.28 -19.93 4.60
N ARG A 546 15.05 -21.02 4.50
CA ARG A 546 14.60 -22.36 4.90
C ARG A 546 14.17 -22.40 6.37
N LYS A 547 15.00 -21.86 7.27
CA LYS A 547 14.66 -21.74 8.69
C LYS A 547 13.35 -20.98 8.90
N LYS A 548 13.14 -19.85 8.21
CA LYS A 548 11.91 -19.05 8.37
C LYS A 548 10.67 -19.74 7.78
N LEU A 549 10.83 -20.61 6.78
CA LEU A 549 9.75 -21.50 6.31
C LEU A 549 9.45 -22.60 7.36
N ASP A 550 10.48 -23.17 7.99
CA ASP A 550 10.31 -24.12 9.11
C ASP A 550 9.58 -23.49 10.29
N ASP A 551 9.96 -22.27 10.69
CA ASP A 551 9.33 -21.51 11.79
C ASP A 551 7.83 -21.25 11.54
N LYS A 552 7.40 -21.22 10.26
CA LYS A 552 5.99 -21.08 9.86
C LYS A 552 5.27 -22.41 9.59
N GLY A 553 5.95 -23.53 9.86
CA GLY A 553 5.43 -24.88 9.63
C GLY A 553 5.12 -25.15 8.16
N ILE A 554 6.00 -24.69 7.25
CA ILE A 554 5.95 -24.93 5.80
C ILE A 554 7.32 -25.24 5.20
N GLY A 555 8.29 -25.67 6.00
CA GLY A 555 9.66 -25.92 5.52
C GLY A 555 9.88 -27.31 4.91
N ASN A 556 8.93 -28.23 5.02
CA ASN A 556 8.91 -29.51 4.31
C ASN A 556 7.72 -29.64 3.36
N LYS A 557 7.83 -30.56 2.40
CA LYS A 557 6.87 -30.75 1.29
C LYS A 557 5.46 -31.03 1.80
N ASP A 558 5.32 -31.94 2.76
CA ASP A 558 4.00 -32.40 3.20
C ASP A 558 3.24 -31.31 3.95
N ASP A 559 3.92 -30.61 4.86
CA ASP A 559 3.30 -29.54 5.65
C ASP A 559 3.01 -28.29 4.81
N TRP A 560 3.89 -27.95 3.87
CA TRP A 560 3.61 -26.91 2.88
C TRP A 560 2.43 -27.29 2.00
N LYS A 561 2.42 -28.51 1.43
CA LYS A 561 1.39 -28.95 0.47
C LYS A 561 0.01 -28.95 1.10
N LYS A 562 -0.14 -29.40 2.36
CA LYS A 562 -1.43 -29.35 3.10
C LYS A 562 -2.06 -27.95 3.10
N LYS A 563 -1.23 -26.90 3.22
CA LYS A 563 -1.69 -25.51 3.19
C LYS A 563 -1.84 -25.00 1.75
N ALA A 564 -0.89 -25.32 0.88
CA ALA A 564 -0.83 -24.82 -0.49
C ALA A 564 -2.03 -25.26 -1.34
N VAL A 565 -2.49 -26.51 -1.20
CA VAL A 565 -3.66 -27.01 -1.96
C VAL A 565 -4.94 -26.22 -1.66
N GLN A 566 -5.04 -25.60 -0.48
CA GLN A 566 -6.17 -24.75 -0.10
C GLN A 566 -5.93 -23.28 -0.44
N TYR A 567 -4.69 -22.80 -0.25
CA TYR A 567 -4.39 -21.37 -0.32
C TYR A 567 -4.00 -20.88 -1.72
N LEU A 568 -3.40 -21.74 -2.57
CA LEU A 568 -2.92 -21.41 -3.91
C LEU A 568 -4.07 -21.27 -4.91
N ARG A 569 -4.73 -20.11 -4.83
CA ARG A 569 -5.93 -19.74 -5.59
C ARG A 569 -5.77 -18.37 -6.25
N TYR A 570 -6.51 -18.12 -7.31
CA TYR A 570 -6.44 -16.88 -8.09
C TYR A 570 -6.82 -15.64 -7.27
N ASP A 571 -7.87 -15.74 -6.46
CA ASP A 571 -8.36 -14.70 -5.56
C ASP A 571 -7.34 -14.32 -4.47
N ASN A 572 -6.58 -15.29 -3.96
CA ASN A 572 -5.57 -15.09 -2.92
C ASN A 572 -4.20 -14.64 -3.44
N ALA A 573 -3.77 -15.16 -4.59
CA ALA A 573 -2.38 -15.07 -5.04
C ALA A 573 -2.22 -15.06 -6.57
N LYS A 574 -3.04 -14.29 -7.29
CA LYS A 574 -3.06 -14.19 -8.77
C LYS A 574 -1.70 -14.25 -9.48
N GLN A 575 -0.76 -13.37 -9.13
CA GLN A 575 0.55 -13.30 -9.79
C GLN A 575 1.42 -14.52 -9.46
N VAL A 576 1.30 -15.06 -8.25
CA VAL A 576 1.94 -16.32 -7.85
C VAL A 576 1.36 -17.46 -8.67
N CYS A 577 0.04 -17.56 -8.81
CA CYS A 577 -0.61 -18.55 -9.68
C CYS A 577 -0.07 -18.49 -11.11
N ARG A 578 0.11 -17.28 -11.66
CA ARG A 578 0.69 -17.10 -13.00
C ARG A 578 2.10 -17.67 -13.09
N PHE A 579 2.97 -17.32 -12.14
CA PHE A 579 4.33 -17.82 -12.08
C PHE A 579 4.38 -19.34 -11.89
N VAL A 580 3.53 -19.89 -11.02
CA VAL A 580 3.38 -21.33 -10.82
C VAL A 580 3.00 -22.02 -12.12
N LEU A 581 2.06 -21.48 -12.91
CA LEU A 581 1.71 -22.06 -14.21
C LEU A 581 2.90 -22.07 -15.18
N PHE A 582 3.78 -21.07 -15.16
CA PHE A 582 5.03 -21.10 -15.93
C PHE A 582 5.97 -22.20 -15.43
N VAL A 583 6.19 -22.27 -14.11
CA VAL A 583 7.04 -23.27 -13.46
C VAL A 583 6.54 -24.68 -13.76
N THR A 584 5.24 -24.95 -13.67
CA THR A 584 4.68 -26.29 -13.90
C THR A 584 4.42 -26.62 -15.37
N SER A 585 4.63 -25.65 -16.27
CA SER A 585 4.61 -25.88 -17.73
C SER A 585 6.00 -26.11 -18.32
N HIS A 586 7.03 -25.62 -17.62
CA HIS A 586 8.40 -25.71 -18.07
C HIS A 586 8.84 -27.18 -18.10
N ASP A 587 9.31 -27.69 -19.23
CA ASP A 587 9.86 -29.03 -19.37
C ASP A 587 8.96 -30.13 -18.74
N THR A 588 7.64 -30.00 -18.89
CA THR A 588 6.65 -31.00 -18.47
C THR A 588 5.92 -31.56 -19.67
N ILE A 589 5.66 -32.86 -19.70
CA ILE A 589 4.89 -33.54 -20.75
C ILE A 589 3.56 -34.08 -20.19
N PRO A 590 2.58 -34.43 -21.03
CA PRO A 590 1.37 -35.09 -20.56
C PRO A 590 1.66 -36.43 -19.87
N ASP A 591 0.90 -36.76 -18.84
CA ASP A 591 1.03 -38.00 -18.09
C ASP A 591 0.10 -39.09 -18.67
N PRO A 592 0.64 -40.11 -19.37
CA PRO A 592 -0.19 -41.16 -19.97
C PRO A 592 -0.90 -42.03 -18.94
N SER A 593 -0.44 -42.04 -17.67
CA SER A 593 -1.06 -42.78 -16.58
C SER A 593 -2.20 -42.00 -15.88
N ALA A 594 -2.30 -40.68 -16.15
CA ALA A 594 -3.30 -39.82 -15.55
C ALA A 594 -3.71 -38.71 -16.54
N LEU A 595 -4.69 -39.02 -17.39
CA LEU A 595 -5.23 -38.09 -18.39
C LEU A 595 -5.60 -36.73 -17.77
N GLY A 596 -5.27 -35.64 -18.46
CA GLY A 596 -5.48 -34.29 -17.95
C GLY A 596 -4.29 -33.71 -17.16
N LEU A 597 -3.39 -34.56 -16.68
CA LEU A 597 -2.26 -34.16 -15.83
C LEU A 597 -0.93 -34.14 -16.58
N MET A 598 0.03 -33.40 -16.03
CA MET A 598 1.39 -33.25 -16.54
C MET A 598 2.39 -33.95 -15.61
N LYS A 599 3.53 -34.40 -16.15
CA LYS A 599 4.67 -34.91 -15.39
C LYS A 599 5.96 -34.27 -15.89
N ASN A 600 7.05 -34.37 -15.11
CA ASN A 600 8.36 -33.89 -15.56
C ASN A 600 8.78 -34.59 -16.86
N GLY A 601 9.15 -33.79 -17.85
CA GLY A 601 9.73 -34.21 -19.12
C GLY A 601 11.25 -34.09 -19.08
N MET A 602 11.88 -34.30 -20.25
CA MET A 602 13.32 -34.05 -20.39
C MET A 602 13.61 -32.54 -20.38
N LEU A 603 14.81 -32.18 -19.96
CA LEU A 603 15.30 -30.80 -20.03
C LEU A 603 15.16 -30.26 -21.47
N HIS A 604 14.70 -29.02 -21.59
CA HIS A 604 14.41 -28.32 -22.84
C HIS A 604 13.27 -28.91 -23.69
N SER A 605 12.49 -29.88 -23.18
CA SER A 605 11.30 -30.38 -23.89
C SER A 605 10.21 -29.32 -24.03
N SER A 606 10.15 -28.36 -23.11
CA SER A 606 9.21 -27.24 -23.19
C SER A 606 9.66 -26.04 -22.38
N PRO A 607 10.56 -25.18 -22.89
CA PRO A 607 11.16 -24.14 -22.08
C PRO A 607 10.18 -22.99 -21.77
N TYR A 608 9.48 -23.01 -20.62
CA TYR A 608 8.62 -21.89 -20.17
C TYR A 608 9.33 -20.89 -19.26
N LEU A 609 10.43 -21.23 -18.58
CA LEU A 609 11.19 -20.30 -17.76
C LEU A 609 12.07 -19.34 -18.59
N GLU A 610 11.44 -18.67 -19.54
CA GLU A 610 12.05 -17.76 -20.49
C GLU A 610 11.45 -16.36 -20.31
N PRO A 611 12.26 -15.32 -20.04
CA PRO A 611 11.79 -13.95 -19.85
C PRO A 611 10.88 -13.44 -20.95
N SER A 612 11.21 -13.75 -22.22
CA SER A 612 10.44 -13.31 -23.39
C SER A 612 8.98 -13.81 -23.36
N LYS A 613 8.71 -14.94 -22.72
CA LYS A 613 7.36 -15.48 -22.57
C LYS A 613 6.55 -14.79 -21.46
N TRP A 614 7.21 -14.22 -20.46
CA TRP A 614 6.51 -13.52 -19.36
C TRP A 614 5.87 -12.21 -19.84
N ASP A 615 6.47 -11.54 -20.80
CA ASP A 615 5.93 -10.30 -21.35
C ASP A 615 5.05 -10.51 -22.60
N ASP A 616 5.01 -11.73 -23.13
CA ASP A 616 4.21 -12.08 -24.30
C ASP A 616 2.71 -12.09 -23.95
N GLU A 617 1.92 -11.34 -24.71
CA GLU A 617 0.45 -11.26 -24.60
C GLU A 617 -0.24 -12.63 -24.73
N ASN A 618 0.45 -13.62 -25.32
CA ASN A 618 0.00 -15.01 -25.40
C ASN A 618 -0.06 -15.74 -24.05
N PHE A 619 0.69 -15.27 -23.03
CA PHE A 619 0.80 -15.92 -21.72
C PHE A 619 0.49 -14.96 -20.56
N LYS A 620 -0.06 -13.78 -20.87
CA LYS A 620 -0.32 -12.72 -19.90
C LYS A 620 -1.59 -12.95 -19.08
N HIS A 621 -2.58 -13.62 -19.65
CA HIS A 621 -3.86 -13.83 -19.01
C HIS A 621 -4.00 -15.24 -18.46
N ILE A 622 -4.47 -15.32 -17.21
CA ILE A 622 -4.95 -16.56 -16.61
C ILE A 622 -6.39 -16.78 -17.07
N GLU A 623 -6.68 -18.00 -17.50
CA GLU A 623 -8.00 -18.52 -17.78
C GLU A 623 -8.47 -19.42 -16.64
N HIS A 624 -9.76 -19.31 -16.31
CA HIS A 624 -10.49 -20.22 -15.45
C HIS A 624 -11.19 -21.26 -16.33
N VAL A 625 -10.73 -22.51 -16.31
CA VAL A 625 -11.30 -23.56 -17.18
C VAL A 625 -12.79 -23.72 -16.87
N ALA A 626 -13.15 -24.05 -15.63
CA ALA A 626 -14.50 -23.81 -15.11
C ALA A 626 -14.64 -22.30 -14.78
N PRO A 627 -15.57 -21.57 -15.43
CA PRO A 627 -15.64 -20.10 -15.34
C PRO A 627 -16.20 -19.63 -14.00
N LYS A 628 -15.85 -18.40 -13.61
CA LYS A 628 -16.38 -17.75 -12.39
C LYS A 628 -17.90 -17.52 -12.46
N SER A 629 -18.37 -17.04 -13.61
CA SER A 629 -19.80 -16.77 -13.82
C SER A 629 -20.43 -17.89 -14.62
N GLN A 630 -21.42 -18.53 -14.02
CA GLN A 630 -22.20 -19.58 -14.66
C GLN A 630 -23.29 -18.97 -15.55
N THR A 631 -23.54 -19.59 -16.70
CA THR A 631 -24.75 -19.33 -17.49
C THR A 631 -25.95 -20.06 -16.88
N ARG A 632 -27.19 -19.63 -17.18
CA ARG A 632 -28.42 -20.23 -16.62
C ARG A 632 -28.54 -21.74 -16.84
N ASN A 633 -27.88 -22.28 -17.87
CA ASN A 633 -27.85 -23.71 -18.21
C ASN A 633 -26.43 -24.31 -18.08
N SER A 634 -25.66 -23.84 -17.09
CA SER A 634 -24.30 -24.34 -16.84
C SER A 634 -24.29 -25.86 -16.61
N ILE A 635 -23.41 -26.54 -17.35
CA ILE A 635 -23.12 -27.97 -17.22
C ILE A 635 -21.88 -28.25 -16.35
N TRP A 636 -21.27 -27.19 -15.79
CA TRP A 636 -20.13 -27.33 -14.88
C TRP A 636 -20.55 -27.96 -13.56
N ASP A 637 -19.65 -28.73 -12.96
CA ASP A 637 -19.87 -29.38 -11.67
C ASP A 637 -20.21 -28.33 -10.59
N LYS A 638 -21.35 -28.48 -9.94
CA LYS A 638 -21.83 -27.55 -8.92
C LYS A 638 -20.93 -27.52 -7.69
N ALA A 639 -20.27 -28.64 -7.38
CA ALA A 639 -19.38 -28.73 -6.21
C ALA A 639 -18.19 -27.76 -6.28
N LEU A 640 -17.77 -27.37 -7.48
CA LEU A 640 -16.72 -26.34 -7.69
C LEU A 640 -17.13 -24.95 -7.19
N TYR A 641 -18.42 -24.68 -7.05
CA TYR A 641 -18.97 -23.38 -6.72
C TYR A 641 -19.48 -23.29 -5.28
N GLU A 642 -19.47 -24.39 -4.54
CA GLU A 642 -19.91 -24.42 -3.13
C GLU A 642 -18.89 -23.72 -2.21
N ASN A 643 -17.59 -23.88 -2.50
CA ASN A 643 -16.48 -23.27 -1.74
C ASN A 643 -15.55 -22.44 -2.64
N ASP A 644 -16.07 -21.95 -3.76
CA ASP A 644 -15.31 -21.22 -4.78
C ASP A 644 -14.05 -21.97 -5.25
N ASP A 645 -14.10 -23.30 -5.30
CA ASP A 645 -12.99 -24.16 -5.73
C ASP A 645 -12.61 -23.94 -7.21
N TYR A 646 -13.47 -23.28 -7.98
CA TYR A 646 -13.12 -22.77 -9.31
C TYR A 646 -11.95 -21.77 -9.27
N GLU A 647 -11.62 -21.14 -8.14
CA GLU A 647 -10.44 -20.26 -8.03
C GLU A 647 -9.12 -21.03 -7.83
N GLN A 648 -9.16 -22.34 -7.53
CA GLN A 648 -7.96 -23.15 -7.29
C GLN A 648 -7.04 -23.23 -8.50
N ILE A 649 -5.72 -23.29 -8.26
CA ILE A 649 -4.70 -23.42 -9.32
C ILE A 649 -4.94 -24.60 -10.27
N GLY A 650 -5.53 -25.70 -9.77
CA GLY A 650 -5.96 -26.84 -10.57
C GLY A 650 -7.01 -26.52 -11.63
N ASN A 651 -7.78 -25.43 -11.47
CA ASN A 651 -8.73 -24.94 -12.47
C ASN A 651 -8.13 -23.88 -13.42
N LEU A 652 -6.88 -23.47 -13.20
CA LEU A 652 -6.27 -22.36 -13.95
C LEU A 652 -5.35 -22.85 -15.08
N THR A 653 -5.30 -22.05 -16.15
CA THR A 653 -4.32 -22.19 -17.25
C THR A 653 -3.98 -20.82 -17.84
N LEU A 654 -3.06 -20.75 -18.80
CA LEU A 654 -2.71 -19.51 -19.50
C LEU A 654 -3.36 -19.47 -20.90
N LEU A 655 -3.88 -18.31 -21.28
CA LEU A 655 -4.41 -18.08 -22.63
C LEU A 655 -4.05 -16.67 -23.15
N PRO A 656 -3.96 -16.50 -24.48
CA PRO A 656 -3.92 -15.16 -25.09
C PRO A 656 -5.19 -14.36 -24.77
N LYS A 657 -5.06 -13.05 -24.56
CA LYS A 657 -6.16 -12.15 -24.15
C LYS A 657 -7.43 -12.31 -24.99
N GLU A 658 -7.28 -12.31 -26.30
CA GLU A 658 -8.39 -12.37 -27.26
C GLU A 658 -9.10 -13.72 -27.18
N ILE A 659 -8.34 -14.81 -27.06
CA ILE A 659 -8.87 -16.17 -26.93
C ILE A 659 -9.55 -16.34 -25.57
N ASN A 660 -8.95 -15.81 -24.51
CA ASN A 660 -9.53 -15.84 -23.16
C ASN A 660 -10.88 -15.11 -23.12
N SER A 661 -10.94 -13.93 -23.74
CA SER A 661 -12.18 -13.14 -23.87
C SER A 661 -13.25 -13.87 -24.68
N SER A 662 -12.84 -14.61 -25.71
CA SER A 662 -13.76 -15.44 -26.50
C SER A 662 -14.21 -16.68 -25.72
N ALA A 663 -13.32 -17.39 -25.01
CA ALA A 663 -13.63 -18.57 -24.22
C ALA A 663 -14.59 -18.26 -23.07
N SER A 664 -14.32 -17.21 -22.28
CA SER A 664 -15.22 -16.62 -21.27
C SER A 664 -16.00 -17.66 -20.46
N ASN A 665 -17.34 -17.55 -20.40
CA ASN A 665 -18.23 -18.39 -19.60
C ASN A 665 -18.76 -19.62 -20.36
N LYS A 666 -18.08 -20.04 -21.43
CA LYS A 666 -18.49 -21.19 -22.25
C LYS A 666 -18.40 -22.52 -21.48
N GLY A 667 -19.13 -23.52 -21.97
CA GLY A 667 -19.10 -24.88 -21.42
C GLY A 667 -17.82 -25.64 -21.77
N TRP A 668 -17.60 -26.79 -21.12
CA TRP A 668 -16.40 -27.61 -21.29
C TRP A 668 -16.12 -27.97 -22.75
N ILE A 669 -17.11 -28.48 -23.49
CA ILE A 669 -16.91 -28.92 -24.89
C ILE A 669 -16.41 -27.78 -25.77
N GLU A 670 -17.00 -26.59 -25.63
CA GLU A 670 -16.56 -25.41 -26.37
C GLU A 670 -15.13 -25.02 -26.00
N LYS A 671 -14.81 -24.92 -24.71
CA LYS A 671 -13.45 -24.60 -24.25
C LYS A 671 -12.43 -25.65 -24.68
N TRP A 672 -12.79 -26.93 -24.62
CA TRP A 672 -11.96 -28.04 -25.08
C TRP A 672 -11.63 -27.92 -26.56
N ILE A 673 -12.57 -27.51 -27.42
CA ILE A 673 -12.30 -27.24 -28.83
C ILE A 673 -11.27 -26.10 -28.98
N TYR A 674 -11.35 -25.04 -28.17
CA TYR A 674 -10.38 -23.94 -28.23
C TYR A 674 -9.00 -24.46 -27.84
N TYR A 675 -8.93 -25.25 -26.76
CA TYR A 675 -7.71 -25.87 -26.28
C TYR A 675 -7.11 -26.84 -27.29
N ARG A 676 -7.94 -27.60 -28.03
CA ARG A 676 -7.51 -28.46 -29.15
C ARG A 676 -6.79 -27.66 -30.23
N HIS A 677 -7.33 -26.50 -30.62
CA HIS A 677 -6.66 -25.64 -31.61
C HIS A 677 -5.30 -25.15 -31.12
N LEU A 678 -5.17 -24.86 -29.83
CA LEU A 678 -3.90 -24.41 -29.24
C LEU A 678 -2.89 -25.53 -29.02
N ALA A 679 -3.34 -26.77 -28.82
CA ALA A 679 -2.51 -27.95 -28.58
C ALA A 679 -2.12 -28.70 -29.87
N GLU A 680 -2.72 -28.36 -31.01
CA GLU A 680 -2.47 -29.05 -32.28
C GLU A 680 -1.32 -28.40 -33.06
N THR A 681 -0.45 -29.24 -33.61
CA THR A 681 0.69 -28.81 -34.43
C THR A 681 0.52 -29.17 -35.90
N ASP A 682 -0.39 -30.09 -36.23
CA ASP A 682 -0.68 -30.50 -37.61
C ASP A 682 -1.68 -29.55 -38.30
N PRO A 683 -1.26 -28.81 -39.34
CA PRO A 683 -2.15 -27.90 -40.08
C PRO A 683 -3.36 -28.59 -40.72
N ASP A 684 -3.26 -29.86 -41.08
CA ASP A 684 -4.35 -30.60 -41.71
C ASP A 684 -5.37 -31.09 -40.68
N ILE A 685 -4.96 -31.33 -39.44
CA ILE A 685 -5.89 -31.56 -38.32
C ILE A 685 -6.58 -30.24 -37.96
N LEU A 686 -5.86 -29.11 -37.88
CA LEU A 686 -6.44 -27.79 -37.59
C LEU A 686 -7.57 -27.41 -38.57
N LYS A 687 -7.43 -27.72 -39.87
CA LYS A 687 -8.50 -27.50 -40.86
C LYS A 687 -9.73 -28.37 -40.62
N LYS A 688 -9.56 -29.55 -40.01
CA LYS A 688 -10.64 -30.49 -39.70
C LYS A 688 -11.35 -30.16 -38.39
N LEU A 689 -10.70 -29.46 -37.45
CA LEU A 689 -11.27 -29.10 -36.15
C LEU A 689 -12.56 -28.26 -36.26
N LYS A 690 -12.74 -27.46 -37.33
CA LYS A 690 -14.02 -26.79 -37.60
C LYS A 690 -15.18 -27.78 -37.73
N LYS A 691 -14.98 -28.82 -38.55
CA LYS A 691 -15.99 -29.88 -38.76
C LYS A 691 -16.20 -30.71 -37.50
N GLU A 692 -15.17 -30.85 -36.66
CA GLU A 692 -15.27 -31.52 -35.37
C GLU A 692 -16.11 -30.70 -34.38
N ALA A 693 -15.93 -29.38 -34.34
CA ALA A 693 -16.76 -28.49 -33.54
C ALA A 693 -18.26 -28.61 -33.92
N GLU A 694 -18.56 -28.62 -35.22
CA GLU A 694 -19.91 -28.79 -35.75
C GLU A 694 -20.53 -30.13 -35.32
N LYS A 695 -19.76 -31.22 -35.30
CA LYS A 695 -20.22 -32.54 -34.81
C LYS A 695 -20.60 -32.54 -33.33
N HIS A 696 -19.96 -31.69 -32.54
CA HIS A 696 -20.27 -31.50 -31.13
C HIS A 696 -21.34 -30.42 -30.87
N GLY A 697 -21.98 -29.90 -31.92
CA GLY A 697 -23.00 -28.87 -31.82
C GLY A 697 -22.45 -27.47 -31.51
N VAL A 698 -21.14 -27.26 -31.66
CA VAL A 698 -20.48 -25.99 -31.39
C VAL A 698 -20.23 -25.24 -32.70
N ASN A 699 -20.90 -24.11 -32.89
CA ASN A 699 -20.71 -23.26 -34.06
C ASN A 699 -19.68 -22.14 -33.76
N LEU A 700 -18.47 -22.27 -34.31
CA LEU A 700 -17.43 -21.24 -34.21
C LEU A 700 -17.57 -20.26 -35.39
N CYS A 701 -17.74 -18.97 -35.10
CA CYS A 701 -17.72 -17.93 -36.13
C CYS A 701 -16.34 -17.85 -36.81
N GLU A 702 -16.31 -17.39 -38.06
CA GLU A 702 -15.07 -17.36 -38.86
C GLU A 702 -13.95 -16.55 -38.21
N ASP A 703 -14.28 -15.47 -37.51
CA ASP A 703 -13.30 -14.63 -36.83
C ASP A 703 -12.65 -15.36 -35.64
N THR A 704 -13.41 -16.18 -34.91
CA THR A 704 -12.85 -17.03 -33.85
C THR A 704 -11.92 -18.09 -34.42
N ILE A 705 -12.25 -18.67 -35.57
CA ILE A 705 -11.40 -19.66 -36.24
C ILE A 705 -10.11 -19.02 -36.72
N LYS A 706 -10.18 -17.85 -37.36
CA LYS A 706 -8.99 -17.09 -37.78
C LYS A 706 -8.10 -16.75 -36.59
N LEU A 707 -8.69 -16.36 -35.46
CA LEU A 707 -7.97 -16.08 -34.22
C LEU A 707 -7.25 -17.32 -33.68
N LEU A 708 -7.94 -18.46 -33.59
CA LEU A 708 -7.37 -19.72 -33.10
C LEU A 708 -6.25 -20.22 -34.02
N GLN A 709 -6.43 -20.17 -35.34
CA GLN A 709 -5.44 -20.62 -36.33
C GLN A 709 -4.20 -19.73 -36.43
N LYS A 710 -4.33 -18.44 -36.10
CA LYS A 710 -3.20 -17.50 -36.05
C LYS A 710 -2.32 -17.71 -34.82
N THR A 711 -2.84 -18.37 -33.79
CA THR A 711 -2.16 -18.51 -32.50
C THR A 711 -1.15 -19.66 -32.55
N SER A 712 0.06 -19.42 -32.05
CA SER A 712 1.09 -20.45 -31.99
C SER A 712 0.78 -21.56 -30.97
N HIS A 713 1.24 -22.77 -31.26
CA HIS A 713 1.08 -23.95 -30.41
C HIS A 713 1.47 -23.69 -28.94
N LYS A 714 0.63 -24.15 -28.02
CA LYS A 714 0.74 -23.97 -26.56
C LYS A 714 0.87 -25.32 -25.86
N HIS A 715 2.11 -25.78 -25.70
CA HIS A 715 2.42 -27.08 -25.11
C HIS A 715 1.76 -27.36 -23.74
N HIS A 716 1.63 -26.33 -22.88
CA HIS A 716 1.04 -26.47 -21.55
C HIS A 716 -0.46 -26.82 -21.56
N ILE A 717 -1.14 -26.65 -22.70
CA ILE A 717 -2.55 -27.00 -22.88
C ILE A 717 -2.73 -28.47 -23.27
N VAL A 718 -1.69 -29.13 -23.80
CA VAL A 718 -1.75 -30.52 -24.28
C VAL A 718 -2.26 -31.49 -23.20
N PRO A 719 -1.83 -31.43 -21.92
CA PRO A 719 -2.38 -32.29 -20.88
C PRO A 719 -3.90 -32.17 -20.71
N ILE A 720 -4.42 -30.93 -20.67
CA ILE A 720 -5.86 -30.64 -20.51
C ILE A 720 -6.68 -31.26 -21.65
N VAL A 721 -6.15 -31.15 -22.87
CA VAL A 721 -6.80 -31.66 -24.07
C VAL A 721 -6.97 -33.18 -24.06
N GLN A 722 -6.07 -33.92 -23.42
CA GLN A 722 -6.13 -35.39 -23.34
C GLN A 722 -7.30 -35.93 -22.53
N LEU A 723 -8.00 -35.09 -21.75
CA LEU A 723 -9.28 -35.48 -21.13
C LEU A 723 -10.36 -35.80 -22.16
N GLY A 724 -10.27 -35.21 -23.36
CA GLY A 724 -11.25 -35.40 -24.43
C GLY A 724 -12.57 -34.64 -24.22
N ALA A 725 -13.40 -34.64 -25.27
CA ALA A 725 -14.69 -33.95 -25.27
C ALA A 725 -15.67 -34.50 -24.23
N SER A 726 -15.59 -35.80 -23.92
CA SER A 726 -16.38 -36.47 -22.87
C SER A 726 -15.73 -36.45 -21.49
N GLY A 727 -14.55 -35.82 -21.37
CA GLY A 727 -13.85 -35.66 -20.09
C GLY A 727 -14.66 -34.86 -19.08
N LYS A 728 -14.56 -35.22 -17.80
CA LYS A 728 -15.20 -34.50 -16.71
C LYS A 728 -14.20 -33.56 -16.06
N TRP A 729 -14.49 -32.26 -16.09
CA TRP A 729 -13.77 -31.23 -15.35
C TRP A 729 -14.54 -30.91 -14.06
N ASP A 730 -14.49 -31.85 -13.12
CA ASP A 730 -15.20 -31.80 -11.85
C ASP A 730 -14.28 -31.41 -10.69
N LYS A 731 -14.86 -31.23 -9.49
CA LYS A 731 -14.10 -30.86 -8.29
C LYS A 731 -12.96 -31.83 -7.98
N ALA A 732 -13.22 -33.14 -8.05
CA ALA A 732 -12.21 -34.15 -7.75
C ALA A 732 -11.03 -34.10 -8.72
N PHE A 733 -11.28 -33.84 -10.01
CA PHE A 733 -10.21 -33.64 -10.99
C PHE A 733 -9.41 -32.36 -10.72
N VAL A 734 -10.09 -31.24 -10.40
CA VAL A 734 -9.43 -29.97 -10.05
C VAL A 734 -8.53 -30.14 -8.84
N GLU A 735 -8.98 -30.81 -7.78
CA GLU A 735 -8.18 -31.12 -6.59
C GLU A 735 -6.94 -31.96 -6.95
N LYS A 736 -7.12 -33.03 -7.74
CA LYS A 736 -6.00 -33.87 -8.19
C LYS A 736 -4.98 -33.10 -9.03
N ARG A 737 -5.45 -32.18 -9.88
CA ARG A 737 -4.56 -31.31 -10.67
C ARG A 737 -3.85 -30.29 -9.79
N THR A 738 -4.53 -29.72 -8.79
CA THR A 738 -3.94 -28.84 -7.77
C THR A 738 -2.80 -29.56 -7.04
N GLU A 739 -3.01 -30.79 -6.59
CA GLU A 739 -1.98 -31.59 -5.93
C GLU A 739 -0.76 -31.83 -6.83
N ARG A 740 -0.98 -32.22 -8.09
CA ARG A 740 0.09 -32.45 -9.07
C ARG A 740 0.90 -31.18 -9.33
N ILE A 741 0.23 -30.04 -9.46
CA ILE A 741 0.89 -28.73 -9.61
C ILE A 741 1.75 -28.43 -8.39
N CYS A 742 1.23 -28.65 -7.18
CA CYS A 742 1.99 -28.44 -5.95
C CYS A 742 3.23 -29.34 -5.88
N ASP A 743 3.13 -30.61 -6.29
CA ASP A 743 4.27 -31.52 -6.28
C ASP A 743 5.41 -31.04 -7.18
N ILE A 744 5.09 -30.68 -8.44
CA ILE A 744 6.08 -30.18 -9.40
C ILE A 744 6.66 -28.83 -8.95
N LEU A 745 5.81 -27.97 -8.40
CA LEU A 745 6.21 -26.65 -7.90
C LEU A 745 7.21 -26.78 -6.75
N TRP A 746 6.92 -27.64 -5.76
CA TRP A 746 7.81 -27.84 -4.63
C TRP A 746 9.19 -28.31 -5.08
N ASP A 747 9.24 -29.37 -5.89
CA ASP A 747 10.51 -29.97 -6.30
C ASP A 747 11.42 -28.93 -6.97
N ARG A 748 10.86 -28.05 -7.81
CA ARG A 748 11.63 -27.02 -8.52
C ARG A 748 12.00 -25.81 -7.67
N MET A 749 11.07 -25.32 -6.85
CA MET A 749 11.34 -24.14 -6.01
C MET A 749 12.26 -24.49 -4.85
N TYR A 750 12.12 -25.69 -4.28
CA TYR A 750 12.97 -26.14 -3.20
C TYR A 750 14.41 -26.36 -3.69
N ASP A 751 14.62 -26.84 -4.92
CA ASP A 751 15.94 -26.90 -5.54
C ASP A 751 16.63 -25.53 -5.63
N TRP A 752 15.88 -24.44 -5.79
CA TRP A 752 16.45 -23.09 -5.78
C TRP A 752 16.80 -22.59 -4.37
N LEU A 753 16.21 -23.19 -3.33
CA LEU A 753 16.50 -22.94 -1.91
C LEU A 753 17.60 -23.83 -1.33
N THR A 754 18.09 -24.80 -2.09
CA THR A 754 19.25 -25.65 -1.78
C THR A 754 20.46 -25.27 -2.62
#